data_AF-A0A8J4SXN0-F1
#
_entry.id   AF-A0A8J4SXN0-F1
#
_cell.length_a   1.000
_cell.length_b   1.000
_cell.length_c   1.000
_cell.angle_alpha   90.00
_cell.angle_beta   90.00
_cell.angle_gamma   90.00
#
_symmetry.space_group_name_H-M   'P 1'
#
loop_
_entity.id
_entity.type
_entity.pdbx_description
1 polymer ?
#
loop_
_entity_poly.entity_id
_entity_poly.type
_entity_poly.pdbx_seq_one_letter_code
_entity_poly.pdbx_strand_id
1 'polypeptide(L)'
;MLIAAGTASGKTEAAFFPALTELHERPSKSVGILYIGPLKALINDQFERLKDLLSEGNIPITPESLEGLLMNRPNAIPALFHDLRYVIIDETKWVEPLEARKMPMGVLYHQTMSMLKSMGEAEPKELAEAMLSLAPFAHIRAEQYQLFLNYLIETDHLQWTEDRTLIIGLTGEKTVNNYRFYAVFKDDEEHKVLNGPEEIGSITTVPPPGYCFSLAGKLWKVEEVDRKHKSVYVKAAKGKVDTLWLGAGGDIHTTVVQKMREVLSDTVIYPYLSPQAVNRLERARRLARESGLLKQVVIPAGGDSLYVLPWVGSKSFRTLERLMKHNLSDKLALRSVVPMEPYYFVVSGKVDGRTLLAEIMSECRTAEDASALLSEDEAPYLGKYDEFVAPPLIREAFSVDGLDLNGLKEGLQQTKRQRPDKVTFLTLIILFGGTLLAAGFLEQGLGEFNGLGIALGLMAAVSYSLFVLFSGKAVPSAHPAFRSAWMVTGGLVLLCILFPPTFLFNGLIWSQLLVFGLLLGFFGAFIPPVLFAVGVPHIGGDMAGILGAVELPIAVLLSSIVLHEHDMSPGSGSAVTAKAETPEDLKGYEVIDVNVTHVKSVAADKLGMDLYMQKGNNYYTVDKDVQPGAKIRIESLLLFGVRDIMD
;
A
#
# COMPACT_ATOMS: atom_id res chain seq x y z
N MET A 1 17.84 -7.07 -7.10
CA MET A 1 17.34 -7.25 -8.47
C MET A 1 15.91 -6.72 -8.51
N LEU A 2 15.57 -5.79 -9.40
CA LEU A 2 14.21 -5.23 -9.50
C LEU A 2 13.55 -5.88 -10.72
N ILE A 3 12.65 -6.83 -10.48
CA ILE A 3 12.00 -7.61 -11.52
C ILE A 3 10.64 -6.95 -11.78
N ALA A 4 10.62 -6.08 -12.78
CA ALA A 4 9.38 -5.53 -13.33
C ALA A 4 8.87 -6.52 -14.36
N ALA A 5 7.73 -7.15 -14.09
CA ALA A 5 7.10 -8.09 -15.00
C ALA A 5 5.58 -7.91 -14.93
N GLY A 6 4.82 -8.23 -15.99
CA GLY A 6 3.36 -8.10 -16.02
C GLY A 6 2.64 -8.91 -14.93
N THR A 7 1.35 -8.69 -14.71
CA THR A 7 0.52 -9.55 -13.84
C THR A 7 0.57 -11.00 -14.37
N ALA A 8 0.61 -12.01 -13.49
CA ALA A 8 0.75 -13.44 -13.82
C ALA A 8 2.06 -13.91 -14.51
N SER A 9 3.03 -13.02 -14.75
CA SER A 9 4.25 -13.33 -15.53
C SER A 9 5.45 -13.92 -14.75
N GLY A 10 5.26 -14.37 -13.51
CA GLY A 10 6.34 -15.04 -12.77
C GLY A 10 6.98 -14.27 -11.62
N LYS A 11 6.35 -13.21 -11.09
CA LYS A 11 6.96 -12.34 -10.05
C LYS A 11 7.19 -13.04 -8.71
N THR A 12 6.30 -13.97 -8.35
CA THR A 12 6.43 -14.79 -7.14
C THR A 12 7.56 -15.81 -7.34
N GLU A 13 7.62 -16.44 -8.52
CA GLU A 13 8.65 -17.37 -8.99
C GLU A 13 10.05 -16.73 -9.03
N ALA A 14 10.12 -15.48 -9.46
CA ALA A 14 11.30 -14.63 -9.39
C ALA A 14 11.88 -14.47 -7.97
N ALA A 15 11.03 -14.47 -6.94
CA ALA A 15 11.47 -14.47 -5.55
C ALA A 15 11.98 -15.85 -5.08
N PHE A 16 11.50 -16.95 -5.69
CA PHE A 16 11.96 -18.31 -5.39
C PHE A 16 13.34 -18.61 -5.98
N PHE A 17 13.67 -18.15 -7.19
CA PHE A 17 14.90 -18.55 -7.90
C PHE A 17 16.22 -18.37 -7.12
N PRO A 18 16.45 -17.26 -6.38
CA PRO A 18 17.65 -17.14 -5.56
C PRO A 18 17.72 -18.20 -4.46
N ALA A 19 16.60 -18.45 -3.77
CA ALA A 19 16.51 -19.45 -2.70
C ALA A 19 16.64 -20.88 -3.25
N LEU A 20 16.05 -21.16 -4.42
CA LEU A 20 16.13 -22.45 -5.10
C LEU A 20 17.54 -22.74 -5.64
N THR A 21 18.21 -21.74 -6.21
CA THR A 21 19.62 -21.87 -6.64
C THR A 21 20.52 -22.23 -5.47
N GLU A 22 20.35 -21.57 -4.32
CA GLU A 22 21.12 -21.90 -3.12
C GLU A 22 20.78 -23.30 -2.59
N LEU A 23 19.52 -23.71 -2.63
CA LEU A 23 19.10 -25.05 -2.22
C LEU A 23 19.64 -26.15 -3.16
N HIS A 24 19.80 -25.86 -4.45
CA HIS A 24 20.40 -26.76 -5.43
C HIS A 24 21.92 -26.89 -5.23
N GLU A 25 22.63 -25.77 -5.07
CA GLU A 25 24.08 -25.76 -4.83
C GLU A 25 24.45 -26.34 -3.46
N ARG A 26 23.59 -26.15 -2.47
CA ARG A 26 23.74 -26.64 -1.10
C ARG A 26 22.44 -27.30 -0.64
N PRO A 27 22.23 -28.58 -0.96
CA PRO A 27 21.05 -29.32 -0.51
C PRO A 27 20.82 -29.18 0.99
N SER A 28 19.57 -28.93 1.39
CA SER A 28 19.19 -28.94 2.80
C SER A 28 19.07 -30.37 3.32
N LYS A 29 19.38 -30.58 4.60
CA LYS A 29 19.19 -31.85 5.31
C LYS A 29 17.77 -32.00 5.87
N SER A 30 16.95 -30.97 5.79
CA SER A 30 15.54 -30.96 6.18
C SER A 30 14.73 -30.01 5.27
N VAL A 31 13.65 -29.40 5.77
CA VAL A 31 13.00 -28.30 5.06
C VAL A 31 13.97 -27.13 4.98
N GLY A 32 14.32 -26.69 3.76
CA GLY A 32 15.21 -25.56 3.54
C GLY A 32 14.49 -24.26 3.17
N ILE A 33 13.28 -24.35 2.60
CA ILE A 33 12.40 -23.21 2.32
C ILE A 33 11.00 -23.54 2.83
N LEU A 34 10.39 -22.58 3.55
CA LEU A 34 9.00 -22.58 3.97
C LEU A 34 8.29 -21.42 3.28
N TYR A 35 7.29 -21.71 2.44
CA TYR A 35 6.43 -20.69 1.85
C TYR A 35 5.06 -20.67 2.55
N ILE A 36 4.64 -19.48 2.95
CA ILE A 36 3.39 -19.20 3.65
C ILE A 36 2.62 -18.19 2.81
N GLY A 37 1.59 -18.66 2.10
CA GLY A 37 0.79 -17.83 1.21
C GLY A 37 -0.24 -18.67 0.43
N PRO A 38 -1.15 -18.02 -0.32
CA PRO A 38 -2.13 -18.73 -1.13
C PRO A 38 -1.42 -19.48 -2.28
N LEU A 39 -1.57 -20.81 -2.33
CA LEU A 39 -1.01 -21.62 -3.43
C LEU A 39 -1.66 -21.32 -4.78
N LYS A 40 -2.88 -20.80 -4.75
CA LYS A 40 -3.64 -20.37 -5.93
C LYS A 40 -3.89 -18.88 -5.85
N ALA A 41 -3.33 -18.14 -6.80
CA ALA A 41 -3.60 -16.72 -6.98
C ALA A 41 -4.10 -16.47 -8.40
N LEU A 42 -5.35 -15.97 -8.52
CA LEU A 42 -6.03 -15.52 -9.75
C LEU A 42 -6.23 -16.61 -10.84
N ILE A 43 -5.14 -17.10 -11.43
CA ILE A 43 -5.12 -18.05 -12.57
C ILE A 43 -4.02 -19.12 -12.38
N ASN A 44 -3.07 -18.91 -11.47
CA ASN A 44 -1.84 -19.72 -11.37
C ASN A 44 -1.80 -20.55 -10.09
N ASP A 45 -1.51 -21.84 -10.24
CA ASP A 45 -1.17 -22.74 -9.14
C ASP A 45 0.36 -22.76 -8.96
N GLN A 46 0.84 -22.16 -7.88
CA GLN A 46 2.26 -22.05 -7.57
C GLN A 46 2.90 -23.41 -7.31
N PHE A 47 2.14 -24.38 -6.80
CA PHE A 47 2.63 -25.73 -6.57
C PHE A 47 2.91 -26.44 -7.91
N GLU A 48 1.92 -26.50 -8.80
CA GLU A 48 2.09 -27.19 -10.10
C GLU A 48 3.20 -26.57 -10.95
N ARG A 49 3.35 -25.24 -10.95
CA ARG A 49 4.42 -24.57 -11.71
C ARG A 49 5.83 -24.83 -11.17
N LEU A 50 5.98 -24.85 -9.84
CA LEU A 50 7.27 -25.11 -9.22
C LEU A 50 7.61 -26.60 -9.26
N LYS A 51 6.60 -27.48 -9.17
CA LYS A 51 6.78 -28.93 -9.17
C LYS A 51 7.57 -29.44 -10.38
N ASP A 52 7.21 -29.03 -11.59
CA ASP A 52 7.92 -29.45 -12.81
C ASP A 52 9.37 -28.95 -12.81
N LEU A 53 9.58 -27.66 -12.52
CA LEU A 53 10.91 -27.03 -12.49
C LEU A 53 11.82 -27.64 -11.41
N LEU A 54 11.27 -27.96 -10.25
CA LEU A 54 12.02 -28.52 -9.13
C LEU A 54 12.27 -30.02 -9.28
N SER A 55 11.41 -30.72 -10.02
CA SER A 55 11.62 -32.12 -10.38
C SER A 55 12.91 -32.29 -11.20
N GLU A 56 13.18 -31.38 -12.14
CA GLU A 56 14.45 -31.34 -12.89
C GLU A 56 15.65 -31.02 -11.99
N GLY A 57 15.46 -30.15 -11.00
CA GLY A 57 16.48 -29.76 -10.02
C GLY A 57 16.70 -30.75 -8.87
N ASN A 58 15.98 -31.88 -8.83
CA ASN A 58 15.94 -32.83 -7.70
C ASN A 58 15.62 -32.17 -6.33
N ILE A 59 14.90 -31.06 -6.32
CA ILE A 59 14.45 -30.40 -5.10
C ILE A 59 13.03 -30.91 -4.80
N PRO A 60 12.82 -31.62 -3.67
CA PRO A 60 11.48 -32.05 -3.31
C PRO A 60 10.60 -30.87 -2.92
N ILE A 61 9.31 -30.92 -3.28
CA ILE A 61 8.31 -29.94 -2.85
C ILE A 61 7.08 -30.67 -2.30
N THR A 62 6.64 -30.31 -1.09
CA THR A 62 5.48 -30.91 -0.42
C THR A 62 4.47 -29.82 -0.05
N PRO A 63 3.21 -29.89 -0.53
CA PRO A 63 2.14 -29.02 -0.06
C PRO A 63 1.59 -29.56 1.25
N GLU A 64 1.46 -28.71 2.27
CA GLU A 64 0.89 -29.11 3.57
C GLU A 64 -0.01 -28.03 4.18
N SER A 65 -0.88 -28.42 5.09
CA SER A 65 -1.62 -27.48 5.95
C SER A 65 -0.83 -27.20 7.23
N LEU A 66 -0.73 -25.94 7.63
CA LEU A 66 -0.07 -25.57 8.90
C LEU A 66 -0.77 -26.26 10.09
N GLU A 67 -2.09 -26.35 10.05
CA GLU A 67 -2.89 -27.05 11.05
C GLU A 67 -2.59 -28.56 11.09
N GLY A 68 -2.54 -29.24 9.93
CA GLY A 68 -2.23 -30.67 9.85
C GLY A 68 -0.81 -31.00 10.32
N LEU A 69 0.18 -30.17 9.96
CA LEU A 69 1.57 -30.34 10.39
C LEU A 69 1.72 -30.17 11.91
N LEU A 70 1.10 -29.13 12.48
CA LEU A 70 1.19 -28.79 13.90
C LEU A 70 0.37 -29.74 14.79
N MET A 71 -0.79 -30.22 14.31
CA MET A 71 -1.66 -31.10 15.10
C MET A 71 -1.24 -32.56 15.07
N ASN A 72 -0.78 -33.08 13.92
CA ASN A 72 -0.54 -34.51 13.78
C ASN A 72 0.88 -34.95 14.19
N ARG A 73 1.87 -34.05 14.13
CA ARG A 73 3.30 -34.40 14.33
C ARG A 73 4.09 -33.29 15.08
N PRO A 74 3.63 -32.78 16.25
CA PRO A 74 4.27 -31.65 16.94
C PRO A 74 5.75 -31.92 17.32
N ASN A 75 6.09 -33.17 17.63
CA ASN A 75 7.44 -33.58 17.99
C ASN A 75 8.41 -33.66 16.80
N ALA A 76 7.90 -33.67 15.56
CA ALA A 76 8.72 -33.71 14.35
C ALA A 76 9.17 -32.30 13.91
N ILE A 77 8.54 -31.23 14.42
CA ILE A 77 8.80 -29.84 14.02
C ILE A 77 10.29 -29.45 14.19
N PRO A 78 10.94 -29.70 15.35
CA PRO A 78 12.35 -29.33 15.51
C PRO A 78 13.28 -30.08 14.55
N ALA A 79 12.95 -31.32 14.18
CA ALA A 79 13.70 -32.10 13.21
C ALA A 79 13.43 -31.67 11.76
N LEU A 80 12.18 -31.30 11.44
CA LEU A 80 11.73 -30.85 10.11
C LEU A 80 12.33 -29.51 9.71
N PHE A 81 12.52 -28.59 10.66
CA PHE A 81 12.96 -27.22 10.38
C PHE A 81 14.39 -26.90 10.87
N HIS A 82 15.18 -27.90 11.26
CA HIS A 82 16.53 -27.67 11.80
C HIS A 82 17.52 -27.06 10.78
N ASP A 83 17.28 -27.24 9.47
CA ASP A 83 18.05 -26.65 8.36
C ASP A 83 17.16 -25.73 7.49
N LEU A 84 16.18 -25.05 8.12
CA LEU A 84 15.34 -24.04 7.47
C LEU A 84 16.13 -22.76 7.25
N ARG A 85 16.24 -22.33 5.99
CA ARG A 85 17.06 -21.19 5.58
C ARG A 85 16.23 -20.00 5.14
N TYR A 86 15.06 -20.25 4.57
CA TYR A 86 14.15 -19.22 4.09
C TYR A 86 12.73 -19.44 4.59
N VAL A 87 12.11 -18.36 5.07
CA VAL A 87 10.67 -18.26 5.26
C VAL A 87 10.17 -17.17 4.33
N ILE A 88 9.33 -17.55 3.36
CA ILE A 88 8.74 -16.63 2.39
C ILE A 88 7.29 -16.44 2.80
N ILE A 89 6.97 -15.25 3.30
CA ILE A 89 5.62 -14.89 3.77
C ILE A 89 5.01 -13.89 2.80
N ASP A 90 3.84 -14.24 2.27
CA ASP A 90 2.99 -13.29 1.55
C ASP A 90 2.08 -12.57 2.56
N GLU A 91 2.60 -11.51 3.19
CA GLU A 91 1.98 -10.83 4.34
C GLU A 91 0.69 -10.08 3.97
N THR A 92 0.51 -9.69 2.71
CA THR A 92 -0.70 -8.99 2.27
C THR A 92 -1.53 -9.91 1.39
N LYS A 93 -2.55 -10.54 1.98
CA LYS A 93 -3.59 -11.33 1.28
C LYS A 93 -4.47 -10.48 0.33
N TRP A 94 -4.01 -9.29 -0.07
CA TRP A 94 -4.73 -8.40 -0.95
C TRP A 94 -4.22 -8.56 -2.38
N VAL A 95 -5.15 -8.89 -3.26
CA VAL A 95 -4.95 -8.97 -4.70
C VAL A 95 -5.87 -7.94 -5.33
N GLU A 96 -5.45 -7.32 -6.44
CA GLU A 96 -6.31 -6.40 -7.18
C GLU A 96 -7.67 -7.06 -7.48
N PRO A 97 -8.80 -6.39 -7.15
CA PRO A 97 -10.11 -6.97 -7.36
C PRO A 97 -10.36 -7.15 -8.86
N LEU A 98 -10.95 -8.29 -9.22
CA LEU A 98 -11.43 -8.54 -10.57
C LEU A 98 -12.72 -7.75 -10.78
N GLU A 99 -12.63 -6.61 -11.46
CA GLU A 99 -13.79 -5.83 -11.87
C GLU A 99 -14.25 -6.24 -13.28
N ALA A 100 -15.41 -6.88 -13.36
CA ALA A 100 -16.07 -7.10 -14.64
C ALA A 100 -16.60 -5.76 -15.20
N ARG A 101 -16.36 -5.53 -16.50
CA ARG A 101 -16.96 -4.40 -17.21
C ARG A 101 -18.48 -4.54 -17.23
N LYS A 102 -19.19 -3.45 -16.94
CA LYS A 102 -20.66 -3.41 -16.94
C LYS A 102 -21.22 -3.27 -18.35
N MET A 103 -20.54 -2.52 -19.22
CA MET A 103 -20.94 -2.29 -20.61
C MET A 103 -19.83 -2.69 -21.58
N PRO A 104 -19.50 -3.99 -21.72
CA PRO A 104 -18.46 -4.47 -22.62
C PRO A 104 -18.93 -4.46 -24.09
N MET A 105 -19.16 -3.28 -24.66
CA MET A 105 -19.81 -3.10 -25.97
C MET A 105 -19.06 -3.76 -27.14
N GLY A 106 -17.73 -3.71 -27.17
CA GLY A 106 -16.97 -4.45 -28.19
C GLY A 106 -17.11 -5.97 -28.07
N VAL A 107 -17.29 -6.50 -26.85
CA VAL A 107 -17.56 -7.94 -26.67
C VAL A 107 -18.98 -8.27 -27.11
N LEU A 108 -19.96 -7.40 -26.82
CA LEU A 108 -21.33 -7.53 -27.33
C LEU A 108 -21.33 -7.61 -28.85
N TYR A 109 -20.61 -6.69 -29.53
CA TYR A 109 -20.43 -6.76 -30.98
C TYR A 109 -19.87 -8.10 -31.44
N HIS A 110 -18.77 -8.54 -30.85
CA HIS A 110 -18.15 -9.80 -31.21
C HIS A 110 -19.12 -10.99 -31.04
N GLN A 111 -19.87 -11.05 -29.93
CA GLN A 111 -20.79 -12.16 -29.67
C GLN A 111 -22.01 -12.14 -30.60
N THR A 112 -22.61 -10.97 -30.86
CA THR A 112 -23.73 -10.83 -31.80
C THR A 112 -23.32 -11.27 -33.21
N MET A 113 -22.17 -10.79 -33.70
CA MET A 113 -21.67 -11.15 -35.03
C MET A 113 -21.29 -12.63 -35.13
N SER A 114 -20.73 -13.22 -34.06
CA SER A 114 -20.39 -14.65 -34.01
C SER A 114 -21.64 -15.54 -34.04
N MET A 115 -22.70 -15.16 -33.33
CA MET A 115 -23.98 -15.87 -33.34
C MET A 115 -24.60 -15.87 -34.74
N LEU A 116 -24.67 -14.70 -35.38
CA LEU A 116 -25.17 -14.59 -36.76
C LEU A 116 -24.31 -15.38 -37.75
N LYS A 117 -22.98 -15.38 -37.59
CA LYS A 117 -22.10 -16.18 -38.45
C LYS A 117 -22.38 -17.68 -38.31
N SER A 118 -22.73 -18.13 -37.11
CA SER A 118 -23.02 -19.54 -36.83
C SER A 118 -24.41 -19.97 -37.29
N MET A 119 -25.43 -19.10 -37.15
CA MET A 119 -26.82 -19.42 -37.50
C MET A 119 -27.17 -19.11 -38.95
N GLY A 120 -26.39 -18.25 -39.61
CA GLY A 120 -26.66 -17.73 -40.94
C GLY A 120 -27.54 -16.49 -40.88
N GLU A 121 -28.72 -16.60 -40.27
CA GLU A 121 -29.68 -15.52 -40.03
C GLU A 121 -30.35 -15.65 -38.66
N ALA A 122 -30.87 -14.55 -38.12
CA ALA A 122 -31.67 -14.57 -36.89
C ALA A 122 -32.63 -13.37 -36.82
N GLU A 123 -33.74 -13.51 -36.08
CA GLU A 123 -34.60 -12.36 -35.78
C GLU A 123 -33.93 -11.41 -34.76
N PRO A 124 -34.16 -10.08 -34.83
CA PRO A 124 -33.64 -9.14 -33.83
C PRO A 124 -34.02 -9.51 -32.38
N LYS A 125 -35.21 -10.08 -32.19
CA LYS A 125 -35.70 -10.50 -30.88
C LYS A 125 -34.93 -11.71 -30.35
N GLU A 126 -34.66 -12.70 -31.20
CA GLU A 126 -33.86 -13.88 -30.84
C GLU A 126 -32.43 -13.47 -30.46
N LEU A 127 -31.83 -12.53 -31.20
CA LEU A 127 -30.52 -11.97 -30.86
C LEU A 127 -30.54 -11.25 -29.50
N ALA A 128 -31.59 -10.46 -29.22
CA ALA A 128 -31.72 -9.76 -27.96
C ALA A 128 -31.90 -10.74 -26.79
N GLU A 129 -32.74 -11.76 -26.93
CA GLU A 129 -32.97 -12.80 -25.92
C GLU A 129 -31.68 -13.59 -25.64
N ALA A 130 -30.92 -13.95 -26.69
CA ALA A 130 -29.67 -14.69 -26.55
C ALA A 130 -28.54 -13.84 -25.93
N MET A 131 -28.38 -12.57 -26.33
CA MET A 131 -27.32 -11.72 -25.81
C MET A 131 -27.65 -11.20 -24.41
N LEU A 132 -28.81 -10.56 -24.22
CA LEU A 132 -29.12 -9.89 -22.96
C LEU A 132 -29.39 -10.85 -21.79
N SER A 133 -29.54 -12.15 -22.06
CA SER A 133 -29.59 -13.18 -21.01
C SER A 133 -28.22 -13.58 -20.45
N LEU A 134 -27.12 -13.21 -21.11
CA LEU A 134 -25.77 -13.53 -20.65
C LEU A 134 -25.34 -12.58 -19.53
N ALA A 135 -24.74 -13.13 -18.47
CA ALA A 135 -24.30 -12.36 -17.30
C ALA A 135 -23.40 -11.13 -17.62
N PRO A 136 -22.46 -11.19 -18.58
CA PRO A 136 -21.65 -10.02 -18.95
C PRO A 136 -22.44 -8.85 -19.54
N PHE A 137 -23.66 -9.07 -20.03
CA PHE A 137 -24.50 -8.07 -20.69
C PHE A 137 -25.71 -7.64 -19.84
N ALA A 138 -25.78 -8.07 -18.58
CA ALA A 138 -26.92 -7.84 -17.69
C ALA A 138 -27.23 -6.34 -17.42
N HIS A 139 -26.27 -5.44 -17.63
CA HIS A 139 -26.46 -3.99 -17.46
C HIS A 139 -26.87 -3.28 -18.75
N ILE A 140 -26.95 -4.00 -19.88
CA ILE A 140 -27.33 -3.45 -21.18
C ILE A 140 -28.85 -3.56 -21.33
N ARG A 141 -29.51 -2.43 -21.55
CA ARG A 141 -30.96 -2.36 -21.71
C ARG A 141 -31.39 -2.71 -23.14
N ALA A 142 -32.64 -3.14 -23.29
CA ALA A 142 -33.19 -3.49 -24.59
C ALA A 142 -33.14 -2.32 -25.59
N GLU A 143 -33.37 -1.09 -25.14
CA GLU A 143 -33.29 0.11 -26.01
C GLU A 143 -31.86 0.38 -26.49
N GLN A 144 -30.86 0.11 -25.64
CA GLN A 144 -29.44 0.24 -25.99
C GLN A 144 -29.03 -0.84 -27.00
N TYR A 145 -29.53 -2.07 -26.84
CA TYR A 145 -29.30 -3.14 -27.80
C TYR A 145 -29.97 -2.86 -29.14
N GLN A 146 -31.17 -2.27 -29.14
CA GLN A 146 -31.85 -1.84 -30.36
C GLN A 146 -31.06 -0.74 -31.08
N LEU A 147 -30.57 0.28 -30.35
CA LEU A 147 -29.70 1.31 -30.92
C LEU A 147 -28.42 0.71 -31.51
N PHE A 148 -27.84 -0.27 -30.83
CA PHE A 148 -26.68 -1.01 -31.30
C PHE A 148 -26.96 -1.74 -32.62
N LEU A 149 -28.05 -2.51 -32.72
CA LEU A 149 -28.41 -3.20 -33.96
C LEU A 149 -28.69 -2.22 -35.12
N ASN A 150 -29.44 -1.15 -34.86
CA ASN A 150 -29.73 -0.13 -35.87
C ASN A 150 -28.44 0.48 -36.43
N TYR A 151 -27.48 0.80 -35.56
CA TYR A 151 -26.19 1.34 -35.99
C TYR A 151 -25.39 0.35 -36.84
N LEU A 152 -25.43 -0.96 -36.51
CA LEU A 152 -24.78 -1.98 -37.34
C LEU A 152 -25.42 -2.13 -38.71
N ILE A 153 -26.74 -1.91 -38.82
CA ILE A 153 -27.44 -1.91 -40.11
C ILE A 153 -27.05 -0.67 -40.92
N GLU A 154 -27.03 0.51 -40.29
CA GLU A 154 -26.62 1.77 -40.92
C GLU A 154 -25.17 1.74 -41.43
N THR A 155 -24.29 1.03 -40.71
CA THR A 155 -22.87 0.87 -41.06
C THR A 155 -22.59 -0.35 -41.93
N ASP A 156 -23.63 -1.04 -42.43
CA ASP A 156 -23.50 -2.21 -43.33
C ASP A 156 -22.75 -3.41 -42.68
N HIS A 157 -22.71 -3.45 -41.35
CA HIS A 157 -22.28 -4.61 -40.58
C HIS A 157 -23.37 -5.68 -40.52
N LEU A 158 -24.63 -5.27 -40.53
CA LEU A 158 -25.81 -6.11 -40.62
C LEU A 158 -26.70 -5.68 -41.78
N GLN A 159 -27.50 -6.60 -42.31
CA GLN A 159 -28.48 -6.32 -43.35
C GLN A 159 -29.79 -7.06 -43.08
N TRP A 160 -30.90 -6.45 -43.50
CA TRP A 160 -32.21 -7.09 -43.50
C TRP A 160 -32.35 -8.05 -44.67
N THR A 161 -32.97 -9.20 -44.43
CA THR A 161 -33.47 -10.10 -45.47
C THR A 161 -34.91 -9.72 -45.87
N GLU A 162 -35.42 -10.37 -46.91
CA GLU A 162 -36.82 -10.26 -47.31
C GLU A 162 -37.78 -10.78 -46.23
N ASP A 163 -37.35 -11.76 -45.44
CA ASP A 163 -38.12 -12.43 -44.39
C ASP A 163 -38.06 -11.71 -43.02
N ARG A 164 -37.51 -10.48 -42.98
CA ARG A 164 -37.33 -9.68 -41.76
C ARG A 164 -36.40 -10.34 -40.71
N THR A 165 -35.46 -11.16 -41.17
CA THR A 165 -34.32 -11.62 -40.38
C THR A 165 -33.11 -10.72 -40.63
N LEU A 166 -32.11 -10.80 -39.76
CA LEU A 166 -30.83 -10.12 -39.92
C LEU A 166 -29.76 -11.12 -40.36
N ILE A 167 -28.94 -10.70 -41.31
CA ILE A 167 -27.72 -11.39 -41.76
C ILE A 167 -26.51 -10.45 -41.62
N ILE A 168 -25.31 -11.02 -41.75
CA ILE A 168 -24.07 -10.24 -41.78
C ILE A 168 -23.99 -9.46 -43.10
N GLY A 169 -23.83 -8.14 -43.00
CA GLY A 169 -23.66 -7.25 -44.15
C GLY A 169 -22.25 -7.30 -44.76
N LEU A 170 -22.04 -6.63 -45.89
CA LEU A 170 -20.78 -6.71 -46.65
C LEU A 170 -19.59 -6.17 -45.86
N THR A 171 -19.80 -5.12 -45.07
CA THR A 171 -18.76 -4.55 -44.20
C THR A 171 -18.48 -5.47 -43.01
N GLY A 172 -19.54 -6.03 -42.41
CA GLY A 172 -19.43 -7.00 -41.33
C GLY A 172 -18.69 -8.28 -41.74
N GLU A 173 -18.90 -8.74 -42.98
CA GLU A 173 -18.29 -9.93 -43.53
C GLU A 173 -16.75 -9.84 -43.58
N LYS A 174 -16.23 -8.67 -43.96
CA LYS A 174 -14.77 -8.40 -43.96
C LYS A 174 -14.16 -8.54 -42.57
N THR A 175 -14.92 -8.14 -41.55
CA THR A 175 -14.49 -8.22 -40.14
C THR A 175 -14.53 -9.65 -39.64
N VAL A 176 -15.65 -10.36 -39.80
CA VAL A 176 -15.82 -11.72 -39.23
C VAL A 176 -14.98 -12.79 -39.94
N ASN A 177 -14.67 -12.61 -41.23
CA ASN A 177 -13.82 -13.56 -41.97
C ASN A 177 -12.31 -13.31 -41.74
N ASN A 178 -11.94 -12.26 -41.00
CA ASN A 178 -10.55 -12.02 -40.64
C ASN A 178 -10.12 -12.92 -39.48
N TYR A 179 -8.95 -13.55 -39.55
CA TYR A 179 -8.42 -14.39 -38.47
C TYR A 179 -8.28 -13.65 -37.12
N ARG A 180 -8.15 -12.32 -37.14
CA ARG A 180 -8.12 -11.50 -35.92
C ARG A 180 -9.47 -11.42 -35.22
N PHE A 181 -10.55 -11.82 -35.88
CA PHE A 181 -11.90 -11.85 -35.30
C PHE A 181 -12.03 -12.87 -34.18
N TYR A 182 -11.29 -14.00 -34.23
CA TYR A 182 -11.39 -15.06 -33.22
C TYR A 182 -10.94 -14.65 -31.80
N ALA A 183 -10.27 -13.50 -31.65
CA ALA A 183 -9.70 -13.03 -30.39
C ALA A 183 -10.25 -11.65 -30.00
N VAL A 184 -10.77 -11.55 -28.77
CA VAL A 184 -11.32 -10.30 -28.19
C VAL A 184 -10.27 -9.41 -27.52
N PHE A 185 -9.07 -9.92 -27.26
CA PHE A 185 -7.96 -9.12 -26.75
C PHE A 185 -7.35 -8.26 -27.87
N LYS A 186 -6.96 -7.02 -27.53
CA LYS A 186 -6.29 -6.12 -28.47
C LYS A 186 -4.94 -6.72 -28.84
N ASP A 187 -4.66 -6.77 -30.14
CA ASP A 187 -3.32 -7.08 -30.64
C ASP A 187 -2.47 -5.82 -30.46
N ASP A 188 -1.21 -5.96 -30.02
CA ASP A 188 -0.29 -4.82 -29.94
C ASP A 188 -0.02 -4.30 -31.37
N GLU A 189 -0.45 -3.08 -31.66
CA GLU A 189 -0.23 -2.49 -32.97
C GLU A 189 1.19 -1.94 -33.09
N GLU A 190 2.05 -2.70 -33.76
CA GLU A 190 3.39 -2.22 -34.10
C GLU A 190 3.33 -1.03 -35.06
N HIS A 191 3.96 0.06 -34.66
CA HIS A 191 4.22 1.22 -35.49
C HIS A 191 5.66 1.18 -35.99
N LYS A 192 5.85 1.39 -37.28
CA LYS A 192 7.16 1.49 -37.90
C LYS A 192 7.82 2.81 -37.53
N VAL A 193 9.07 2.75 -37.09
CA VAL A 193 9.87 3.94 -36.78
C VAL A 193 10.75 4.27 -37.98
N LEU A 194 10.55 5.44 -38.56
CA LEU A 194 11.18 5.91 -39.79
C LEU A 194 12.04 7.14 -39.51
N ASN A 195 13.27 7.18 -40.03
CA ASN A 195 14.07 8.40 -40.09
C ASN A 195 14.26 8.78 -41.56
N GLY A 196 13.40 9.67 -42.05
CA GLY A 196 13.26 9.90 -43.49
C GLY A 196 12.76 8.62 -44.19
N PRO A 197 13.47 8.09 -45.21
CA PRO A 197 13.08 6.87 -45.90
C PRO A 197 13.56 5.56 -45.24
N GLU A 198 14.40 5.62 -44.20
CA GLU A 198 15.01 4.45 -43.56
C GLU A 198 14.14 3.93 -42.40
N GLU A 199 13.81 2.64 -42.43
CA GLU A 199 13.13 1.94 -41.33
C GLU A 199 14.13 1.51 -40.26
N ILE A 200 13.97 2.05 -39.05
CA ILE A 200 14.87 1.81 -37.91
C ILE A 200 14.44 0.57 -37.13
N GLY A 201 13.13 0.32 -37.05
CA GLY A 201 12.52 -0.78 -36.31
C GLY A 201 11.04 -0.50 -36.04
N SER A 202 10.44 -1.23 -35.10
CA SER A 202 9.06 -1.03 -34.69
C SER A 202 8.94 -0.73 -33.19
N ILE A 203 7.88 -0.01 -32.82
CA ILE A 203 7.48 0.27 -31.44
C ILE A 203 5.98 0.01 -31.28
N THR A 204 5.58 -0.55 -30.14
CA THR A 204 4.16 -0.77 -29.82
C THR A 204 3.54 0.46 -29.15
N THR A 205 4.31 1.16 -28.32
CA THR A 205 3.88 2.39 -27.67
C THR A 205 4.48 3.61 -28.32
N VAL A 206 3.64 4.42 -28.94
CA VAL A 206 4.06 5.59 -29.71
C VAL A 206 4.21 6.82 -28.80
N PRO A 207 5.42 7.38 -28.63
CA PRO A 207 5.62 8.61 -27.87
C PRO A 207 5.02 9.81 -28.62
N PRO A 208 4.57 10.86 -27.90
CA PRO A 208 4.05 12.06 -28.55
C PRO A 208 5.16 12.82 -29.31
N PRO A 209 4.81 13.62 -30.33
CA PRO A 209 5.74 14.50 -31.03
C PRO A 209 6.57 15.37 -30.07
N GLY A 210 7.87 15.50 -30.34
CA GLY A 210 8.83 16.21 -29.52
C GLY A 210 9.51 15.39 -28.43
N TYR A 211 9.00 14.19 -28.13
CA TYR A 211 9.57 13.30 -27.11
C TYR A 211 10.78 12.52 -27.66
N CYS A 212 11.71 12.15 -26.77
CA CYS A 212 12.88 11.35 -27.12
C CYS A 212 12.79 9.93 -26.55
N PHE A 213 13.11 8.92 -27.34
CA PHE A 213 13.16 7.52 -26.93
C PHE A 213 14.40 6.83 -27.49
N SER A 214 14.74 5.64 -27.00
CA SER A 214 15.83 4.84 -27.56
C SER A 214 15.30 3.63 -28.30
N LEU A 215 15.84 3.41 -29.50
CA LEU A 215 15.58 2.23 -30.33
C LEU A 215 16.88 1.84 -31.04
N ALA A 216 17.19 0.54 -31.06
CA ALA A 216 18.44 -0.01 -31.60
C ALA A 216 19.71 0.66 -31.03
N GLY A 217 19.71 1.00 -29.73
CA GLY A 217 20.84 1.61 -29.03
C GLY A 217 21.14 3.07 -29.41
N LYS A 218 20.30 3.69 -30.25
CA LYS A 218 20.38 5.11 -30.62
C LYS A 218 19.22 5.88 -30.00
N LEU A 219 19.40 7.19 -29.85
CA LEU A 219 18.37 8.10 -29.31
C LEU A 219 17.67 8.82 -30.47
N TRP A 220 16.34 8.79 -30.45
CA TRP A 220 15.47 9.30 -31.49
C TRP A 220 14.48 10.29 -30.89
N LYS A 221 14.28 11.42 -31.56
CA LYS A 221 13.24 12.40 -31.23
C LYS A 221 12.09 12.26 -32.20
N VAL A 222 10.87 12.09 -31.70
CA VAL A 222 9.66 12.03 -32.53
C VAL A 222 9.42 13.40 -33.16
N GLU A 223 9.31 13.45 -34.48
CA GLU A 223 8.88 14.64 -35.23
C GLU A 223 7.40 14.56 -35.53
N GLU A 224 6.93 13.41 -36.01
CA GLU A 224 5.55 13.24 -36.46
C GLU A 224 5.07 11.79 -36.23
N VAL A 225 3.77 11.64 -35.99
CA VAL A 225 3.11 10.34 -35.81
C VAL A 225 1.98 10.23 -36.83
N ASP A 226 2.15 9.34 -37.80
CA ASP A 226 1.12 8.97 -38.76
C ASP A 226 0.38 7.71 -38.28
N ARG A 227 -0.76 7.94 -37.61
CA ARG A 227 -1.60 6.86 -37.09
C ARG A 227 -2.30 6.05 -38.18
N LYS A 228 -2.56 6.66 -39.33
CA LYS A 228 -3.28 6.00 -40.44
C LYS A 228 -2.38 4.96 -41.12
N HIS A 229 -1.11 5.28 -41.29
CA HIS A 229 -0.11 4.40 -41.90
C HIS A 229 0.79 3.69 -40.87
N LYS A 230 0.46 3.76 -39.58
CA LYS A 230 1.19 3.13 -38.47
C LYS A 230 2.70 3.42 -38.52
N SER A 231 3.03 4.69 -38.71
CA SER A 231 4.41 5.14 -38.93
C SER A 231 4.76 6.30 -38.00
N VAL A 232 5.96 6.28 -37.43
CA VAL A 232 6.47 7.30 -36.52
C VAL A 232 7.75 7.86 -37.12
N TYR A 233 7.72 9.12 -37.50
CA TYR A 233 8.86 9.80 -38.08
C TYR A 233 9.72 10.40 -36.97
N VAL A 234 11.01 10.08 -37.00
CA VAL A 234 11.96 10.45 -35.97
C VAL A 234 13.24 11.03 -36.55
N LYS A 235 13.93 11.82 -35.73
CA LYS A 235 15.26 12.37 -36.03
C LYS A 235 16.26 11.99 -34.94
N ALA A 236 17.51 11.75 -35.34
CA ALA A 236 18.57 11.44 -34.38
C ALA A 236 18.76 12.57 -33.34
N ALA A 237 18.81 12.19 -32.07
CA ALA A 237 19.03 13.09 -30.93
C ALA A 237 20.33 12.74 -30.19
N LYS A 238 20.97 13.74 -29.56
CA LYS A 238 22.17 13.57 -28.73
C LYS A 238 21.83 13.86 -27.27
N GLY A 239 22.12 12.92 -26.35
CA GLY A 239 21.90 13.11 -24.91
C GLY A 239 21.65 11.80 -24.14
N LYS A 240 21.49 11.91 -22.82
CA LYS A 240 20.94 10.85 -21.95
C LYS A 240 19.48 11.20 -21.67
N VAL A 241 18.56 10.32 -22.06
CA VAL A 241 17.15 10.41 -21.68
C VAL A 241 16.81 9.13 -20.94
N ASP A 242 16.08 9.25 -19.82
CA ASP A 242 15.49 8.11 -19.15
C ASP A 242 14.51 7.46 -20.14
N THR A 243 14.86 6.26 -20.59
CA THR A 243 14.14 5.55 -21.62
C THR A 243 12.78 5.13 -21.05
N LEU A 244 11.72 5.83 -21.44
CA LEU A 244 10.38 5.49 -21.01
C LEU A 244 9.82 4.38 -21.90
N TRP A 245 10.04 3.13 -21.51
CA TRP A 245 9.27 2.00 -22.03
C TRP A 245 7.90 2.02 -21.34
N LEU A 246 6.97 2.77 -21.89
CA LEU A 246 5.55 2.60 -21.59
C LEU A 246 5.16 1.25 -22.19
N GLY A 247 5.15 0.17 -21.42
CA GLY A 247 4.45 -1.05 -21.85
C GLY A 247 2.95 -0.75 -22.01
N ALA A 248 2.23 -1.59 -22.75
CA ALA A 248 0.77 -1.65 -22.67
C ALA A 248 0.39 -2.19 -21.27
N GLY A 249 0.49 -1.33 -20.26
CA GLY A 249 0.10 -1.67 -18.89
C GLY A 249 -1.42 -1.74 -18.78
N GLY A 250 -1.90 -2.68 -17.95
CA GLY A 250 -3.30 -2.67 -17.51
C GLY A 250 -3.57 -1.52 -16.53
N ASP A 251 -4.84 -1.33 -16.20
CA ASP A 251 -5.25 -0.38 -15.15
C ASP A 251 -4.65 -0.78 -13.80
N ILE A 252 -4.13 0.20 -13.06
CA ILE A 252 -3.58 0.02 -11.72
C ILE A 252 -4.65 0.41 -10.70
N HIS A 253 -4.88 -0.43 -9.70
CA HIS A 253 -5.83 -0.12 -8.63
C HIS A 253 -5.27 0.93 -7.66
N THR A 254 -6.15 1.78 -7.10
CA THR A 254 -5.78 2.87 -6.18
C THR A 254 -4.93 2.38 -5.00
N THR A 255 -5.26 1.24 -4.42
CA THR A 255 -4.52 0.62 -3.30
C THR A 255 -3.03 0.40 -3.63
N VAL A 256 -2.69 0.05 -4.88
CA VAL A 256 -1.28 -0.15 -5.28
C VAL A 256 -0.52 1.17 -5.22
N VAL A 257 -1.10 2.23 -5.79
CA VAL A 257 -0.51 3.57 -5.79
C VAL A 257 -0.40 4.13 -4.36
N GLN A 258 -1.39 3.83 -3.51
CA GLN A 258 -1.35 4.17 -2.08
C GLN A 258 -0.26 3.39 -1.33
N LYS A 259 -0.07 2.10 -1.61
CA LYS A 259 1.01 1.31 -1.00
C LYS A 259 2.38 1.82 -1.45
N MET A 260 2.52 2.26 -2.71
CA MET A 260 3.74 2.95 -3.17
C MET A 260 4.01 4.21 -2.33
N ARG A 261 2.98 5.02 -2.07
CA ARG A 261 3.09 6.20 -1.21
C ARG A 261 3.55 5.83 0.20
N GLU A 262 2.95 4.80 0.77
CA GLU A 262 3.25 4.29 2.11
C GLU A 262 4.73 3.85 2.19
N VAL A 263 5.17 3.01 1.25
CA VAL A 263 6.57 2.52 1.15
C VAL A 263 7.57 3.66 1.05
N LEU A 264 7.24 4.74 0.33
CA LEU A 264 8.06 5.94 0.20
C LEU A 264 8.07 6.80 1.47
N SER A 265 7.00 6.73 2.28
CA SER A 265 6.87 7.46 3.54
C SER A 265 7.50 6.75 4.74
N ASP A 266 7.59 5.43 4.66
CA ASP A 266 8.10 4.57 5.72
C ASP A 266 9.63 4.44 5.68
N THR A 267 10.20 3.86 6.74
CA THR A 267 11.62 3.57 6.95
C THR A 267 11.93 2.08 7.01
N VAL A 268 10.90 1.21 6.97
CA VAL A 268 11.07 -0.26 6.97
C VAL A 268 12.03 -0.70 5.86
N ILE A 269 13.03 -1.50 6.24
CA ILE A 269 13.93 -2.16 5.30
C ILE A 269 13.43 -3.58 5.11
N TYR A 270 13.01 -3.89 3.89
CA TYR A 270 12.47 -5.20 3.56
C TYR A 270 13.61 -6.25 3.46
N PRO A 271 13.57 -7.34 4.24
CA PRO A 271 14.68 -8.30 4.34
C PRO A 271 15.04 -8.97 3.00
N TYR A 272 14.08 -9.08 2.08
CA TYR A 272 14.27 -9.67 0.75
C TYR A 272 14.96 -8.74 -0.26
N LEU A 273 15.24 -7.48 0.10
CA LEU A 273 15.92 -6.55 -0.81
C LEU A 273 17.44 -6.72 -0.74
N SER A 274 18.06 -6.95 -1.91
CA SER A 274 19.51 -6.86 -2.07
C SER A 274 20.06 -5.48 -1.63
N PRO A 275 21.32 -5.37 -1.16
CA PRO A 275 21.89 -4.09 -0.71
C PRO A 275 21.80 -2.94 -1.74
N GLN A 276 21.95 -3.22 -3.04
CA GLN A 276 21.78 -2.18 -4.07
C GLN A 276 20.33 -1.70 -4.19
N ALA A 277 19.35 -2.60 -3.99
CA ALA A 277 17.94 -2.27 -4.01
C ALA A 277 17.54 -1.42 -2.80
N VAL A 278 18.08 -1.74 -1.60
CA VAL A 278 17.93 -0.90 -0.41
C VAL A 278 18.48 0.51 -0.65
N ASN A 279 19.67 0.64 -1.25
CA ASN A 279 20.23 1.95 -1.58
C ASN A 279 19.34 2.73 -2.57
N ARG A 280 18.78 2.05 -3.58
CA ARG A 280 17.86 2.67 -4.54
C ARG A 280 16.57 3.15 -3.88
N LEU A 281 15.98 2.33 -3.01
CA LEU A 281 14.78 2.67 -2.24
C LEU A 281 15.05 3.87 -1.32
N GLU A 282 16.18 3.88 -0.60
CA GLU A 282 16.54 4.99 0.27
C GLU A 282 16.77 6.30 -0.49
N ARG A 283 17.34 6.24 -1.70
CA ARG A 283 17.41 7.42 -2.58
C ARG A 283 16.02 7.93 -2.97
N ALA A 284 15.09 7.04 -3.30
CA ALA A 284 13.72 7.41 -3.63
C ALA A 284 12.98 8.02 -2.42
N ARG A 285 13.09 7.40 -1.24
CA ARG A 285 12.54 7.92 0.03
C ARG A 285 13.12 9.28 0.40
N ARG A 286 14.42 9.49 0.18
CA ARG A 286 15.07 10.78 0.42
C ARG A 286 14.52 11.85 -0.50
N LEU A 287 14.44 11.56 -1.80
CA LEU A 287 13.84 12.48 -2.78
C LEU A 287 12.39 12.81 -2.42
N ALA A 288 11.59 11.83 -2.01
CA ALA A 288 10.19 12.03 -1.62
C ALA A 288 10.06 12.93 -0.37
N ARG A 289 10.97 12.79 0.59
CA ARG A 289 11.05 13.64 1.81
C ARG A 289 11.49 15.07 1.50
N GLU A 290 12.50 15.23 0.65
CA GLU A 290 13.11 16.53 0.30
C GLU A 290 12.21 17.35 -0.63
N SER A 291 11.54 16.71 -1.59
CA SER A 291 10.63 17.38 -2.55
C SER A 291 9.28 17.80 -1.97
N GLY A 292 8.89 17.25 -0.81
CA GLY A 292 7.56 17.48 -0.24
C GLY A 292 6.43 16.70 -0.93
N LEU A 293 6.76 15.79 -1.85
CA LEU A 293 5.84 14.97 -2.64
C LEU A 293 4.87 14.11 -1.79
N LEU A 294 5.26 13.75 -0.56
CA LEU A 294 4.38 13.03 0.37
C LEU A 294 3.47 13.94 1.20
N LYS A 295 3.78 15.25 1.27
CA LYS A 295 3.10 16.23 2.12
C LYS A 295 1.98 16.97 1.39
N GLN A 296 2.12 17.17 0.08
CA GLN A 296 1.19 17.97 -0.72
C GLN A 296 0.86 17.23 -2.02
N VAL A 297 -0.43 17.23 -2.38
CA VAL A 297 -0.90 16.69 -3.68
C VAL A 297 -0.43 17.58 -4.83
N VAL A 298 -0.33 18.88 -4.62
CA VAL A 298 0.14 19.83 -5.64
C VAL A 298 1.41 20.49 -5.18
N ILE A 299 2.49 20.35 -5.94
CA ILE A 299 3.82 20.94 -5.65
C ILE A 299 4.33 21.77 -6.83
N PRO A 300 5.10 22.84 -6.60
CA PRO A 300 5.68 23.62 -7.68
C PRO A 300 6.75 22.84 -8.43
N ALA A 301 6.70 22.87 -9.76
CA ALA A 301 7.71 22.33 -10.67
C ALA A 301 8.73 23.40 -11.14
N GLY A 302 8.51 24.67 -10.77
CA GLY A 302 9.31 25.82 -11.19
C GLY A 302 8.59 26.68 -12.25
N GLY A 303 8.78 27.99 -12.19
CA GLY A 303 8.03 28.94 -13.02
C GLY A 303 6.52 28.83 -12.78
N ASP A 304 5.73 28.84 -13.86
CA ASP A 304 4.27 28.67 -13.85
C ASP A 304 3.83 27.19 -13.91
N SER A 305 4.73 26.25 -13.60
CA SER A 305 4.45 24.80 -13.68
C SER A 305 4.24 24.18 -12.30
N LEU A 306 3.26 23.28 -12.21
CA LEU A 306 2.87 22.53 -11.02
C LEU A 306 2.86 21.02 -11.33
N TYR A 307 3.31 20.21 -10.37
CA TYR A 307 3.05 18.78 -10.37
C TYR A 307 1.79 18.49 -9.54
N VAL A 308 0.88 17.69 -10.08
CA VAL A 308 -0.30 17.17 -9.38
C VAL A 308 -0.13 15.66 -9.17
N LEU A 309 -0.09 15.23 -7.92
CA LEU A 309 0.23 13.87 -7.44
C LEU A 309 -0.97 13.31 -6.67
N PRO A 310 -1.99 12.79 -7.37
CA PRO A 310 -3.26 12.43 -6.73
C PRO A 310 -3.18 11.16 -5.88
N TRP A 311 -2.19 10.30 -6.10
CA TRP A 311 -2.05 8.98 -5.43
C TRP A 311 -3.29 8.08 -5.59
N VAL A 312 -3.86 8.08 -6.80
CA VAL A 312 -5.04 7.28 -7.17
C VAL A 312 -4.74 6.35 -8.35
N GLY A 313 -5.57 5.33 -8.53
CA GLY A 313 -5.44 4.36 -9.62
C GLY A 313 -5.84 4.91 -10.99
N SER A 314 -5.65 4.12 -12.04
CA SER A 314 -5.78 4.58 -13.44
C SER A 314 -7.15 5.15 -13.78
N LYS A 315 -8.25 4.52 -13.36
CA LYS A 315 -9.62 5.03 -13.63
C LYS A 315 -9.85 6.40 -12.99
N SER A 316 -9.54 6.52 -11.69
CA SER A 316 -9.66 7.79 -10.95
C SER A 316 -8.71 8.87 -11.51
N PHE A 317 -7.52 8.47 -11.96
CA PHE A 317 -6.56 9.37 -12.62
C PHE A 317 -7.11 9.90 -13.94
N ARG A 318 -7.68 9.03 -14.80
CA ARG A 318 -8.37 9.43 -16.04
C ARG A 318 -9.59 10.31 -15.80
N THR A 319 -10.29 10.11 -14.68
CA THR A 319 -11.37 11.02 -14.24
C THR A 319 -10.84 12.39 -13.87
N LEU A 320 -9.74 12.45 -13.11
CA LEU A 320 -9.10 13.71 -12.74
C LEU A 320 -8.56 14.45 -13.96
N GLU A 321 -7.99 13.73 -14.92
CA GLU A 321 -7.53 14.31 -16.19
C GLU A 321 -8.66 15.07 -16.89
N ARG A 322 -9.82 14.43 -17.05
CA ARG A 322 -11.00 15.02 -17.70
C ARG A 322 -11.56 16.20 -16.91
N LEU A 323 -11.67 16.05 -15.60
CA LEU A 323 -12.09 17.14 -14.72
C LEU A 323 -11.18 18.36 -14.88
N MET A 324 -9.86 18.16 -14.93
CA MET A 324 -8.92 19.26 -15.15
C MET A 324 -9.05 19.85 -16.55
N LYS A 325 -9.09 19.00 -17.58
CA LYS A 325 -9.11 19.45 -18.99
C LYS A 325 -10.41 20.17 -19.35
N HIS A 326 -11.56 19.63 -18.99
CA HIS A 326 -12.87 20.13 -19.42
C HIS A 326 -13.45 21.19 -18.48
N ASN A 327 -13.32 21.01 -17.16
CA ASN A 327 -14.00 21.91 -16.21
C ASN A 327 -13.07 23.01 -15.69
N LEU A 328 -11.78 22.72 -15.53
CA LEU A 328 -10.85 23.63 -14.85
C LEU A 328 -9.92 24.40 -15.78
N SER A 329 -9.62 23.91 -17.00
CA SER A 329 -8.66 24.58 -17.88
C SER A 329 -9.03 26.03 -18.17
N ASP A 330 -10.27 26.27 -18.61
CA ASP A 330 -10.74 27.62 -18.92
C ASP A 330 -10.95 28.45 -17.66
N LYS A 331 -11.54 27.84 -16.62
CA LYS A 331 -11.82 28.47 -15.32
C LYS A 331 -10.55 29.00 -14.65
N LEU A 332 -9.44 28.28 -14.76
CA LEU A 332 -8.16 28.58 -14.12
C LEU A 332 -7.09 29.09 -15.10
N ALA A 333 -7.44 29.30 -16.37
CA ALA A 333 -6.51 29.66 -17.44
C ALA A 333 -5.26 28.74 -17.48
N LEU A 334 -5.47 27.43 -17.38
CA LEU A 334 -4.43 26.43 -17.52
C LEU A 334 -3.99 26.37 -18.98
N ARG A 335 -2.69 26.60 -19.22
CA ARG A 335 -2.09 26.54 -20.55
C ARG A 335 -1.89 25.10 -21.03
N SER A 336 -1.56 24.18 -20.12
CA SER A 336 -1.39 22.77 -20.43
C SER A 336 -1.67 21.87 -19.23
N VAL A 337 -2.22 20.69 -19.50
CA VAL A 337 -2.41 19.60 -18.54
C VAL A 337 -1.86 18.34 -19.19
N VAL A 338 -0.66 17.91 -18.78
CA VAL A 338 0.04 16.77 -19.36
C VAL A 338 0.05 15.61 -18.36
N PRO A 339 -0.69 14.51 -18.63
CA PRO A 339 -0.70 13.34 -17.77
C PRO A 339 0.56 12.48 -17.92
N MET A 340 1.08 11.98 -16.81
CA MET A 340 2.07 10.90 -16.72
C MET A 340 1.40 9.74 -16.00
N GLU A 341 0.51 9.05 -16.72
CA GLU A 341 -0.45 8.09 -16.17
C GLU A 341 0.23 6.89 -15.48
N PRO A 342 -0.30 6.41 -14.33
CA PRO A 342 -1.32 7.02 -13.47
C PRO A 342 -0.72 7.83 -12.30
N TYR A 343 0.53 8.29 -12.43
CA TYR A 343 1.30 8.77 -11.27
C TYR A 343 1.16 10.26 -10.99
N TYR A 344 1.30 11.11 -12.01
CA TYR A 344 1.25 12.56 -11.81
C TYR A 344 0.87 13.33 -13.07
N PHE A 345 0.48 14.60 -12.91
CA PHE A 345 0.30 15.54 -14.00
C PHE A 345 1.33 16.64 -13.94
N VAL A 346 1.72 17.17 -15.10
CA VAL A 346 2.41 18.45 -15.24
C VAL A 346 1.39 19.47 -15.74
N VAL A 347 1.05 20.43 -14.88
CA VAL A 347 0.08 21.48 -15.17
C VAL A 347 0.82 22.81 -15.29
N SER A 348 0.61 23.54 -16.39
CA SER A 348 1.17 24.89 -16.56
C SER A 348 0.05 25.92 -16.53
N GLY A 349 0.14 26.95 -15.69
CA GLY A 349 -0.87 27.99 -15.59
C GLY A 349 -0.53 29.04 -14.54
N LYS A 350 -1.18 30.20 -14.60
CA LYS A 350 -1.03 31.26 -13.58
C LYS A 350 -1.93 31.00 -12.37
N VAL A 351 -1.82 29.80 -11.80
CA VAL A 351 -2.58 29.37 -10.62
C VAL A 351 -1.61 28.85 -9.56
N ASP A 352 -1.87 29.16 -8.30
CA ASP A 352 -1.09 28.59 -7.20
C ASP A 352 -1.61 27.18 -6.86
N GLY A 353 -0.72 26.34 -6.32
CA GLY A 353 -1.06 24.94 -6.04
C GLY A 353 -2.19 24.75 -5.02
N ARG A 354 -2.44 25.72 -4.12
CA ARG A 354 -3.54 25.62 -3.14
C ARG A 354 -4.87 25.88 -3.81
N THR A 355 -4.95 26.91 -4.65
CA THR A 355 -6.15 27.22 -5.44
C THR A 355 -6.47 26.08 -6.40
N LEU A 356 -5.49 25.54 -7.13
CA LEU A 356 -5.71 24.40 -8.02
C LEU A 356 -6.28 23.19 -7.27
N LEU A 357 -5.71 22.84 -6.12
CA LEU A 357 -6.21 21.73 -5.31
C LEU A 357 -7.63 22.00 -4.75
N ALA A 358 -7.90 23.23 -4.31
CA ALA A 358 -9.21 23.60 -3.79
C ALA A 358 -10.31 23.49 -4.86
N GLU A 359 -10.01 23.93 -6.08
CA GLU A 359 -10.94 23.82 -7.21
C GLU A 359 -11.14 22.38 -7.68
N ILE A 360 -10.07 21.57 -7.75
CA ILE A 360 -10.20 20.13 -8.01
C ILE A 360 -11.14 19.48 -6.98
N MET A 361 -10.95 19.78 -5.69
CA MET A 361 -11.80 19.24 -4.63
C MET A 361 -13.24 19.77 -4.69
N SER A 362 -13.43 21.02 -5.14
CA SER A 362 -14.75 21.63 -5.31
C SER A 362 -15.51 20.95 -6.45
N GLU A 363 -14.89 20.86 -7.63
CA GLU A 363 -15.48 20.19 -8.80
C GLU A 363 -15.77 18.71 -8.54
N CYS A 364 -14.87 18.02 -7.81
CA CYS A 364 -15.13 16.64 -7.41
C CYS A 364 -16.41 16.55 -6.56
N ARG A 365 -16.73 17.53 -5.71
CA ARG A 365 -17.93 17.49 -4.87
C ARG A 365 -19.22 17.79 -5.63
N THR A 366 -19.15 18.66 -6.63
CA THR A 366 -20.30 19.07 -7.43
C THR A 366 -20.62 18.09 -8.56
N ALA A 367 -19.63 17.32 -9.02
CA ALA A 367 -19.85 16.29 -10.02
C ALA A 367 -20.66 15.11 -9.42
N GLU A 368 -21.86 14.91 -9.96
CA GLU A 368 -22.74 13.78 -9.64
C GLU A 368 -22.56 12.62 -10.64
N ASP A 369 -22.34 12.94 -11.92
CA ASP A 369 -22.22 11.97 -13.01
C ASP A 369 -20.87 12.11 -13.75
N ALA A 370 -20.22 10.97 -14.00
CA ALA A 370 -19.00 10.89 -14.79
C ALA A 370 -19.24 11.19 -16.28
N SER A 371 -20.46 11.01 -16.80
CA SER A 371 -20.79 11.30 -18.20
C SER A 371 -20.65 12.79 -18.55
N ALA A 372 -20.85 13.67 -17.55
CA ALA A 372 -20.69 15.13 -17.70
C ALA A 372 -19.23 15.55 -17.88
N LEU A 373 -18.27 14.66 -17.62
CA LEU A 373 -16.84 14.92 -17.78
C LEU A 373 -16.33 14.61 -19.20
N LEU A 374 -17.19 14.13 -20.09
CA LEU A 374 -16.88 13.85 -21.48
C LEU A 374 -17.46 14.97 -22.36
N SER A 375 -16.71 15.50 -23.33
CA SER A 375 -17.29 16.44 -24.33
C SER A 375 -18.26 15.70 -25.26
N GLU A 376 -19.32 16.31 -25.78
CA GLU A 376 -20.41 15.61 -26.51
C GLU A 376 -19.95 14.56 -27.55
N ASP A 377 -18.91 14.87 -28.33
CA ASP A 377 -18.37 13.98 -29.38
C ASP A 377 -17.33 12.95 -28.90
N GLU A 378 -16.99 12.96 -27.60
CA GLU A 378 -15.95 12.08 -27.04
C GLU A 378 -16.51 10.67 -26.78
N ALA A 379 -16.00 9.68 -27.52
CA ALA A 379 -16.32 8.26 -27.39
C ALA A 379 -15.04 7.39 -27.40
N PRO A 380 -14.27 7.34 -26.29
CA PRO A 380 -12.99 6.63 -26.25
C PRO A 380 -13.16 5.11 -26.17
N TYR A 381 -12.33 4.36 -26.91
CA TYR A 381 -12.40 2.90 -26.99
C TYR A 381 -11.66 2.18 -25.87
N LEU A 382 -12.35 1.31 -25.13
CA LEU A 382 -11.78 0.44 -24.10
C LEU A 382 -11.48 -0.97 -24.62
N GLY A 383 -12.29 -1.47 -25.55
CA GLY A 383 -12.23 -2.80 -26.16
C GLY A 383 -11.72 -2.76 -27.60
N LYS A 384 -11.43 -3.96 -28.15
CA LYS A 384 -10.94 -4.14 -29.52
C LYS A 384 -11.96 -3.71 -30.57
N TYR A 385 -13.21 -4.14 -30.40
CA TYR A 385 -14.29 -3.93 -31.36
C TYR A 385 -15.17 -2.71 -31.07
N ASP A 386 -14.78 -1.86 -30.11
CA ASP A 386 -15.54 -0.66 -29.76
C ASP A 386 -15.67 0.31 -30.95
N GLU A 387 -14.75 0.25 -31.92
CA GLU A 387 -14.79 1.04 -33.16
C GLU A 387 -16.02 0.76 -34.04
N PHE A 388 -16.67 -0.39 -33.89
CA PHE A 388 -17.85 -0.80 -34.67
C PHE A 388 -19.18 -0.50 -33.96
N VAL A 389 -19.13 0.11 -32.78
CA VAL A 389 -20.31 0.38 -31.94
C VAL A 389 -20.67 1.85 -32.05
N ALA A 390 -21.97 2.16 -31.96
CA ALA A 390 -22.48 3.52 -31.98
C ALA A 390 -21.75 4.42 -30.95
N PRO A 391 -21.27 5.62 -31.35
CA PRO A 391 -20.56 6.53 -30.45
C PRO A 391 -21.29 6.87 -29.13
N PRO A 392 -22.63 7.06 -29.11
CA PRO A 392 -23.35 7.30 -27.85
C PRO A 392 -23.24 6.15 -26.85
N LEU A 393 -23.22 4.90 -27.34
CA LEU A 393 -23.09 3.71 -26.50
C LEU A 393 -21.66 3.53 -25.99
N ILE A 394 -20.66 3.86 -26.81
CA ILE A 394 -19.26 3.85 -26.39
C ILE A 394 -18.99 4.94 -25.36
N ARG A 395 -19.56 6.13 -25.54
CA ARG A 395 -19.49 7.21 -24.56
C ARG A 395 -20.05 6.78 -23.21
N GLU A 396 -21.24 6.17 -23.20
CA GLU A 396 -21.87 5.64 -21.98
C GLU A 396 -21.03 4.49 -21.36
N ALA A 397 -20.55 3.55 -22.18
CA ALA A 397 -19.69 2.48 -21.70
C ALA A 397 -18.38 3.03 -21.07
N PHE A 398 -17.80 4.06 -21.67
CA PHE A 398 -16.59 4.69 -21.16
C PHE A 398 -16.85 5.46 -19.85
N SER A 399 -18.00 6.13 -19.70
CA SER A 399 -18.34 6.80 -18.44
C SER A 399 -18.54 5.81 -17.29
N VAL A 400 -19.09 4.62 -17.58
CA VAL A 400 -19.37 3.58 -16.59
C VAL A 400 -18.15 2.74 -16.23
N ASP A 401 -17.37 2.30 -17.23
CA ASP A 401 -16.26 1.35 -17.03
C ASP A 401 -14.88 2.02 -17.04
N GLY A 402 -14.77 3.18 -17.67
CA GLY A 402 -13.51 3.91 -17.87
C GLY A 402 -13.26 5.02 -16.86
N LEU A 403 -14.28 5.49 -16.13
CA LEU A 403 -14.15 6.58 -15.16
C LEU A 403 -14.56 6.11 -13.76
N ASP A 404 -13.91 6.68 -12.75
CA ASP A 404 -14.22 6.42 -11.34
C ASP A 404 -14.16 7.71 -10.51
N LEU A 405 -15.30 8.41 -10.49
CA LEU A 405 -15.47 9.65 -9.75
C LEU A 405 -15.51 9.43 -8.23
N ASN A 406 -16.06 8.31 -7.77
CA ASN A 406 -16.15 8.00 -6.34
C ASN A 406 -14.78 7.63 -5.78
N GLY A 407 -14.02 6.77 -6.46
CA GLY A 407 -12.65 6.46 -6.07
C GLY A 407 -11.72 7.68 -6.14
N LEU A 408 -11.95 8.62 -7.07
CA LEU A 408 -11.25 9.90 -7.08
C LEU A 408 -11.56 10.73 -5.83
N LYS A 409 -12.86 10.87 -5.47
CA LYS A 409 -13.30 11.58 -4.26
C LYS A 409 -12.65 10.99 -3.01
N GLU A 410 -12.67 9.66 -2.88
CA GLU A 410 -12.11 8.96 -1.72
C GLU A 410 -10.59 9.07 -1.66
N GLY A 411 -9.90 8.85 -2.79
CA GLY A 411 -8.44 8.92 -2.87
C GLY A 411 -7.89 10.30 -2.52
N LEU A 412 -8.54 11.37 -2.97
CA LEU A 412 -8.15 12.74 -2.62
C LEU A 412 -8.47 13.09 -1.15
N GLN A 413 -9.50 12.50 -0.55
CA GLN A 413 -9.87 12.74 0.86
C GLN A 413 -8.92 12.06 1.86
N GLN A 414 -8.46 10.84 1.58
CA GLN A 414 -7.52 10.10 2.44
C GLN A 414 -6.16 10.79 2.60
N THR A 415 -5.88 11.80 1.77
CA THR A 415 -4.65 12.61 1.83
C THR A 415 -4.68 13.68 2.95
N LYS A 416 -5.82 13.91 3.62
CA LYS A 416 -5.87 14.75 4.83
C LYS A 416 -5.47 13.94 6.06
N ARG A 417 -4.51 14.47 6.83
CA ARG A 417 -3.97 13.94 8.11
C ARG A 417 -4.97 13.03 8.84
N GLN A 418 -4.59 11.76 9.00
CA GLN A 418 -5.31 10.84 9.85
C GLN A 418 -5.33 11.39 11.29
N ARG A 419 -6.52 11.47 11.88
CA ARG A 419 -6.68 11.66 13.31
C ARG A 419 -6.14 10.40 14.02
N PRO A 420 -5.65 10.51 15.26
CA PRO A 420 -5.27 9.33 16.03
C PRO A 420 -6.41 8.33 16.05
N ASP A 421 -6.09 7.06 15.86
CA ASP A 421 -7.06 5.97 15.83
C ASP A 421 -7.86 5.93 17.13
N LYS A 422 -9.10 5.41 17.08
CA LYS A 422 -10.01 5.32 18.24
C LYS A 422 -9.34 4.58 19.40
N VAL A 423 -8.49 3.59 19.09
CA VAL A 423 -7.69 2.84 20.07
C VAL A 423 -6.66 3.75 20.73
N THR A 424 -5.86 4.48 19.96
CA THR A 424 -4.86 5.43 20.50
C THR A 424 -5.51 6.50 21.37
N PHE A 425 -6.68 7.01 20.96
CA PHE A 425 -7.42 7.99 21.74
C PHE A 425 -7.93 7.40 23.07
N LEU A 426 -8.46 6.17 23.05
CA LEU A 426 -8.87 5.46 24.26
C LEU A 426 -7.67 5.18 25.19
N THR A 427 -6.53 4.75 24.64
CA THR A 427 -5.29 4.54 25.41
C THR A 427 -4.82 5.83 26.07
N LEU A 428 -4.85 6.97 25.37
CA LEU A 428 -4.50 8.27 25.94
C LEU A 428 -5.43 8.67 27.09
N ILE A 429 -6.73 8.40 26.98
CA ILE A 429 -7.70 8.65 28.07
C ILE A 429 -7.37 7.80 29.30
N ILE A 430 -7.13 6.50 29.10
CA ILE A 430 -6.80 5.59 30.21
C ILE A 430 -5.49 6.01 30.89
N LEU A 431 -4.46 6.33 30.10
CA LEU A 431 -3.17 6.77 30.58
C LEU A 431 -3.27 8.08 31.38
N PHE A 432 -4.01 9.06 30.85
CA PHE A 432 -4.23 10.35 31.53
C PHE A 432 -5.01 10.16 32.83
N GLY A 433 -6.08 9.34 32.80
CA GLY A 433 -6.85 8.99 33.99
C GLY A 433 -6.00 8.29 35.06
N GLY A 434 -5.21 7.29 34.69
CA GLY A 434 -4.32 6.58 35.61
C GLY A 434 -3.25 7.50 36.23
N THR A 435 -2.71 8.43 35.45
CA THR A 435 -1.72 9.40 35.94
C THR A 435 -2.33 10.37 36.96
N LEU A 436 -3.56 10.84 36.75
CA LEU A 436 -4.27 11.70 37.70
C LEU A 436 -4.58 10.98 39.02
N LEU A 437 -4.93 9.69 38.96
CA LEU A 437 -5.15 8.85 40.14
C LEU A 437 -3.85 8.65 40.93
N ALA A 438 -2.75 8.29 40.23
CA ALA A 438 -1.44 8.09 40.85
C ALA A 438 -0.86 9.37 41.46
N ALA A 439 -1.18 10.53 40.90
CA ALA A 439 -0.79 11.83 41.45
C ALA A 439 -1.54 12.23 42.74
N GLY A 440 -2.48 11.41 43.23
CA GLY A 440 -3.22 11.67 44.47
C GLY A 440 -4.25 12.80 44.34
N PHE A 441 -4.66 13.15 43.12
CA PHE A 441 -5.56 14.28 42.85
C PHE A 441 -6.94 14.14 43.55
N LEU A 442 -7.39 12.91 43.78
CA LEU A 442 -8.66 12.61 44.46
C LEU A 442 -8.59 12.75 45.98
N GLU A 443 -7.40 12.68 46.58
CA GLU A 443 -7.22 12.69 48.04
C GLU A 443 -6.99 14.09 48.62
N GLN A 444 -6.40 15.01 47.84
CA GLN A 444 -6.02 16.35 48.33
C GLN A 444 -7.17 17.37 48.40
N GLY A 445 -8.36 17.05 47.89
CA GLY A 445 -9.50 17.98 47.84
C GLY A 445 -9.25 19.18 46.90
N LEU A 446 -10.30 19.71 46.27
CA LEU A 446 -10.20 20.78 45.27
C LEU A 446 -9.83 22.18 45.84
N GLY A 447 -9.27 22.23 47.05
CA GLY A 447 -9.27 23.41 47.92
C GLY A 447 -8.24 24.50 47.62
N GLU A 448 -7.05 24.19 47.13
CA GLU A 448 -6.00 25.21 46.93
C GLU A 448 -5.10 24.92 45.72
N PHE A 449 -5.66 24.97 44.51
CA PHE A 449 -4.83 24.94 43.30
C PHE A 449 -4.19 26.30 43.05
N ASN A 450 -2.86 26.35 43.12
CA ASN A 450 -2.11 27.51 42.69
C ASN A 450 -2.11 27.58 41.14
N GLY A 451 -2.89 28.50 40.57
CA GLY A 451 -2.98 28.68 39.12
C GLY A 451 -1.64 28.97 38.44
N LEU A 452 -0.70 29.61 39.14
CA LEU A 452 0.66 29.84 38.62
C LEU A 452 1.46 28.53 38.59
N GLY A 453 1.27 27.63 39.56
CA GLY A 453 1.84 26.28 39.54
C GLY A 453 1.33 25.46 38.35
N ILE A 454 0.03 25.51 38.06
CA ILE A 454 -0.57 24.84 36.89
C ILE A 454 0.02 25.41 35.59
N ALA A 455 0.10 26.73 35.47
CA ALA A 455 0.66 27.38 34.28
C ALA A 455 2.12 27.00 34.04
N LEU A 456 2.96 27.03 35.09
CA LEU A 456 4.35 26.60 35.00
C LEU A 456 4.48 25.10 34.67
N GLY A 457 3.62 24.24 35.24
CA GLY A 457 3.58 22.81 34.93
C GLY A 457 3.22 22.54 33.47
N LEU A 458 2.22 23.24 32.93
CA LEU A 458 1.86 23.13 31.51
C LEU A 458 2.98 23.65 30.59
N MET A 459 3.63 24.76 30.95
CA MET A 459 4.78 25.26 30.20
C MET A 459 5.95 24.26 30.21
N ALA A 460 6.21 23.59 31.34
CA ALA A 460 7.20 22.53 31.44
C ALA A 460 6.83 21.33 30.56
N ALA A 461 5.57 20.90 30.57
CA ALA A 461 5.09 19.80 29.73
C ALA A 461 5.21 20.11 28.23
N VAL A 462 4.89 21.34 27.81
CA VAL A 462 5.08 21.80 26.42
C VAL A 462 6.57 21.82 26.06
N SER A 463 7.43 22.33 26.95
CA SER A 463 8.88 22.34 26.74
C SER A 463 9.45 20.93 26.59
N TYR A 464 9.04 19.99 27.44
CA TYR A 464 9.44 18.59 27.37
C TYR A 464 8.93 17.90 26.10
N SER A 465 7.67 18.14 25.70
CA SER A 465 7.10 17.62 24.46
C SER A 465 7.86 18.14 23.23
N LEU A 466 8.21 19.43 23.21
CA LEU A 466 9.04 20.02 22.17
C LEU A 466 10.44 19.42 22.14
N PHE A 467 11.04 19.16 23.31
CA PHE A 467 12.33 18.47 23.41
C PHE A 467 12.29 17.08 22.77
N VAL A 468 11.29 16.25 23.09
CA VAL A 468 11.13 14.91 22.49
C VAL A 468 10.91 15.01 20.97
N LEU A 469 10.04 15.93 20.53
CA LEU A 469 9.74 16.15 19.12
C LEU A 469 10.95 16.64 18.31
N PHE A 470 11.74 17.56 18.86
CA PHE A 470 12.93 18.08 18.20
C PHE A 470 14.11 17.12 18.29
N SER A 471 14.27 16.33 19.36
CA SER A 471 15.32 15.31 19.46
C SER A 471 15.21 14.27 18.35
N GLY A 472 13.99 13.89 17.95
CA GLY A 472 13.74 12.99 16.83
C GLY A 472 13.88 13.62 15.43
N LYS A 473 13.81 14.95 15.30
CA LYS A 473 13.76 15.66 14.00
C LYS A 473 14.98 16.52 13.69
N ALA A 474 15.79 16.87 14.69
CA ALA A 474 16.99 17.68 14.53
C ALA A 474 18.15 16.82 14.03
N VAL A 475 18.54 17.06 12.77
CA VAL A 475 19.71 16.46 12.09
C VAL A 475 19.80 14.93 12.26
N PRO A 476 18.78 14.15 11.80
CA PRO A 476 18.74 12.70 11.99
C PRO A 476 19.89 11.94 11.30
N SER A 477 20.62 12.59 10.39
CA SER A 477 21.82 12.08 9.74
C SER A 477 23.08 12.09 10.61
N ALA A 478 23.08 12.81 11.74
CA ALA A 478 24.22 12.88 12.64
C ALA A 478 24.17 11.75 13.70
N HIS A 479 25.35 11.22 14.04
CA HIS A 479 25.48 10.14 15.02
C HIS A 479 24.80 10.52 16.36
N PRO A 480 23.96 9.65 16.96
CA PRO A 480 23.20 9.96 18.17
C PRO A 480 24.04 10.55 19.31
N ALA A 481 25.22 9.97 19.58
CA ALA A 481 26.14 10.47 20.61
C ALA A 481 26.56 11.93 20.40
N PHE A 482 26.76 12.36 19.15
CA PHE A 482 27.12 13.75 18.84
C PHE A 482 25.94 14.71 19.06
N ARG A 483 24.73 14.28 18.74
CA ARG A 483 23.50 15.05 18.99
C ARG A 483 23.26 15.23 20.48
N SER A 484 23.35 14.13 21.25
CA SER A 484 23.22 14.17 22.70
C SER A 484 24.30 15.03 23.35
N ALA A 485 25.53 15.01 22.85
CA ALA A 485 26.59 15.89 23.35
C ALA A 485 26.25 17.39 23.21
N TRP A 486 25.73 17.81 22.06
CA TRP A 486 25.29 19.20 21.86
C TRP A 486 24.07 19.57 22.71
N MET A 487 23.11 18.65 22.85
CA MET A 487 21.93 18.86 23.69
C MET A 487 22.32 19.05 25.16
N VAL A 488 23.19 18.18 25.68
CA VAL A 488 23.69 18.26 27.07
C VAL A 488 24.56 19.51 27.27
N THR A 489 25.38 19.88 26.28
CA THR A 489 26.20 21.12 26.34
C THR A 489 25.32 22.37 26.38
N GLY A 490 24.28 22.44 25.55
CA GLY A 490 23.31 23.54 25.58
C GLY A 490 22.57 23.62 26.91
N GLY A 491 22.15 22.47 27.46
CA GLY A 491 21.55 22.38 28.79
C GLY A 491 22.48 22.84 29.90
N LEU A 492 23.76 22.47 29.84
CA LEU A 492 24.79 22.90 30.79
C LEU A 492 24.97 24.42 30.76
N VAL A 493 25.04 25.04 29.58
CA VAL A 493 25.16 26.50 29.45
C VAL A 493 23.96 27.20 30.07
N LEU A 494 22.75 26.73 29.76
CA LEU A 494 21.52 27.28 30.34
C LEU A 494 21.49 27.14 31.86
N LEU A 495 21.88 25.98 32.38
CA LEU A 495 21.95 25.72 33.82
C LEU A 495 22.99 26.61 34.50
N CYS A 496 24.17 26.81 33.92
CA CYS A 496 25.20 27.69 34.48
C CYS A 496 24.78 29.18 34.50
N ILE A 497 23.92 29.60 33.56
CA ILE A 497 23.34 30.95 33.55
C ILE A 497 22.31 31.09 34.67
N LEU A 498 21.44 30.09 34.84
CA LEU A 498 20.34 30.13 35.80
C LEU A 498 20.81 29.85 37.24
N PHE A 499 21.82 28.99 37.39
CA PHE A 499 22.47 28.59 38.63
C PHE A 499 24.00 28.69 38.47
N PRO A 500 24.62 29.82 38.86
CA PRO A 500 26.06 30.01 38.75
C PRO A 500 26.83 28.86 39.44
N PRO A 501 27.84 28.25 38.78
CA PRO A 501 28.48 27.02 39.25
C PRO A 501 29.53 27.27 40.35
N THR A 502 29.14 27.96 41.42
CA THR A 502 30.00 28.29 42.56
C THR A 502 30.47 27.05 43.32
N PHE A 503 29.72 25.95 43.23
CA PHE A 503 30.03 24.65 43.84
C PHE A 503 31.33 24.01 43.31
N LEU A 504 31.80 24.41 42.12
CA LEU A 504 33.07 23.93 41.55
C LEU A 504 34.28 24.49 42.29
N PHE A 505 34.14 25.67 42.92
CA PHE A 505 35.25 26.42 43.50
C PHE A 505 35.18 26.54 45.03
N ASN A 506 34.03 26.29 45.63
CA ASN A 506 33.82 26.40 47.08
C ASN A 506 34.17 25.12 47.88
N GLY A 507 34.68 24.08 47.21
CA GLY A 507 35.11 22.83 47.83
C GLY A 507 34.00 21.82 48.14
N LEU A 508 32.71 22.15 47.93
CA LEU A 508 31.59 21.22 48.23
C LEU A 508 31.69 19.92 47.42
N ILE A 509 32.17 20.01 46.18
CA ILE A 509 32.17 18.87 45.25
C ILE A 509 33.13 17.76 45.67
N TRP A 510 34.16 18.05 46.48
CA TRP A 510 35.15 17.05 46.93
C TRP A 510 34.65 16.18 48.10
N SER A 511 33.41 16.38 48.52
CA SER A 511 32.74 15.57 49.54
C SER A 511 32.00 14.37 48.93
N GLN A 512 31.17 13.67 49.73
CA GLN A 512 30.31 12.58 49.26
C GLN A 512 29.37 12.98 48.11
N LEU A 513 29.14 14.28 47.91
CA LEU A 513 28.36 14.84 46.80
C LEU A 513 28.93 14.48 45.42
N LEU A 514 30.24 14.23 45.29
CA LEU A 514 30.84 13.83 44.01
C LEU A 514 30.22 12.53 43.48
N VAL A 515 30.04 11.56 44.38
CA VAL A 515 29.55 10.22 44.02
C VAL A 515 28.09 10.32 43.58
N PHE A 516 27.27 11.04 44.32
CA PHE A 516 25.87 11.28 43.94
C PHE A 516 25.77 12.09 42.64
N GLY A 517 26.61 13.12 42.46
CA GLY A 517 26.67 13.92 41.25
C GLY A 517 27.06 13.10 40.00
N LEU A 518 28.02 12.19 40.13
CA LEU A 518 28.40 11.27 39.05
C LEU A 518 27.27 10.28 38.72
N LEU A 519 26.62 9.70 39.72
CA LEU A 519 25.50 8.78 39.52
C LEU A 519 24.30 9.47 38.87
N LEU A 520 23.88 10.64 39.38
CA LEU A 520 22.80 11.45 38.82
C LEU A 520 23.14 11.94 37.40
N GLY A 521 24.39 12.35 37.17
CA GLY A 521 24.85 12.75 35.84
C GLY A 521 24.81 11.61 34.84
N PHE A 522 25.25 10.42 35.25
CA PHE A 522 25.28 9.25 34.38
C PHE A 522 23.87 8.73 34.05
N PHE A 523 23.05 8.46 35.09
CA PHE A 523 21.72 7.88 34.92
C PHE A 523 20.65 8.89 34.51
N GLY A 524 20.77 10.15 34.92
CA GLY A 524 19.77 11.19 34.66
C GLY A 524 20.09 12.09 33.47
N ALA A 525 21.35 12.47 33.26
CA ALA A 525 21.73 13.47 32.26
C ALA A 525 22.42 12.90 31.01
N PHE A 526 23.07 11.73 31.11
CA PHE A 526 23.77 11.11 29.99
C PHE A 526 22.95 10.02 29.30
N ILE A 527 22.52 8.98 30.03
CA ILE A 527 21.80 7.82 29.47
C ILE A 527 20.49 8.24 28.77
N PRO A 528 19.58 9.01 29.40
CA PRO A 528 18.26 9.26 28.80
C PRO A 528 18.34 10.03 27.49
N PRO A 529 19.08 11.16 27.36
CA PRO A 529 19.20 11.86 26.08
C PRO A 529 19.86 11.03 24.97
N VAL A 530 20.78 10.12 25.31
CA VAL A 530 21.38 9.19 24.34
C VAL A 530 20.37 8.16 23.88
N LEU A 531 19.64 7.53 24.81
CA LEU A 531 18.60 6.56 24.48
C LEU A 531 17.43 7.20 23.72
N PHE A 532 17.03 8.43 24.05
CA PHE A 532 16.03 9.18 23.26
C PHE A 532 16.56 9.49 21.85
N ALA A 533 17.79 9.96 21.72
CA ALA A 533 18.39 10.27 20.40
C ALA A 533 18.54 9.02 19.51
N VAL A 534 18.71 7.84 20.11
CA VAL A 534 18.75 6.54 19.42
C VAL A 534 17.34 6.01 19.13
N GLY A 535 16.46 5.99 20.11
CA GLY A 535 15.16 5.31 20.06
C GLY A 535 14.07 6.09 19.32
N VAL A 536 13.91 7.40 19.61
CA VAL A 536 12.82 8.23 19.07
C VAL A 536 12.78 8.25 17.54
N PRO A 537 13.90 8.29 16.80
CA PRO A 537 13.87 8.19 15.33
C PRO A 537 13.29 6.88 14.78
N HIS A 538 13.32 5.79 15.55
CA HIS A 538 12.86 4.47 15.11
C HIS A 538 11.41 4.19 15.51
N ILE A 539 10.96 4.71 16.66
CA ILE A 539 9.59 4.49 17.17
C ILE A 539 8.62 5.64 16.84
N GLY A 540 9.14 6.81 16.44
CA GLY A 540 8.34 8.02 16.19
C GLY A 540 8.00 8.80 17.47
N GLY A 541 7.61 10.07 17.30
CA GLY A 541 7.34 10.97 18.43
C GLY A 541 6.14 10.58 19.28
N ASP A 542 5.11 9.98 18.66
CA ASP A 542 3.86 9.64 19.33
C ASP A 542 4.03 8.44 20.27
N MET A 543 4.70 7.38 19.82
CA MET A 543 5.07 6.23 20.65
C MET A 543 6.09 6.60 21.73
N ALA A 544 7.03 7.50 21.44
CA ALA A 544 7.98 7.99 22.44
C ALA A 544 7.27 8.70 23.61
N GLY A 545 6.21 9.46 23.33
CA GLY A 545 5.38 10.07 24.37
C GLY A 545 4.62 9.04 25.22
N ILE A 546 4.06 8.01 24.59
CA ILE A 546 3.34 6.93 25.28
C ILE A 546 4.30 6.11 26.16
N LEU A 547 5.47 5.73 25.64
CA LEU A 547 6.51 5.03 26.39
C LEU A 547 7.06 5.88 27.55
N GLY A 548 7.21 7.18 27.37
CA GLY A 548 7.63 8.09 28.43
C GLY A 548 6.66 8.12 29.61
N ALA A 549 5.36 7.95 29.37
CA ALA A 549 4.36 7.92 30.43
C ALA A 549 4.38 6.62 31.28
N VAL A 550 5.07 5.58 30.81
CA VAL A 550 5.27 4.32 31.57
C VAL A 550 6.28 4.51 32.72
N GLU A 551 7.06 5.60 32.71
CA GLU A 551 8.05 5.92 33.75
C GLU A 551 7.43 5.96 35.16
N LEU A 552 6.26 6.57 35.31
CA LEU A 552 5.62 6.75 36.61
C LEU A 552 5.09 5.43 37.20
N PRO A 553 4.39 4.57 36.45
CA PRO A 553 4.07 3.20 36.88
C PRO A 553 5.30 2.37 37.28
N ILE A 554 6.38 2.44 36.50
CA ILE A 554 7.62 1.70 36.82
C ILE A 554 8.27 2.23 38.09
N ALA A 555 8.30 3.56 38.27
CA ALA A 555 8.86 4.18 39.47
C ALA A 555 8.10 3.77 40.73
N VAL A 556 6.76 3.79 40.68
CA VAL A 556 5.91 3.34 41.79
C VAL A 556 6.15 1.85 42.12
N LEU A 557 6.25 1.01 41.08
CA LEU A 557 6.51 -0.42 41.24
C LEU A 557 7.90 -0.69 41.85
N LEU A 558 8.92 0.06 41.42
CA LEU A 558 10.27 -0.03 42.00
C LEU A 558 10.30 0.49 43.44
N SER A 559 9.56 1.54 43.78
CA SER A 559 9.44 2.01 45.17
C SER A 559 8.86 0.92 46.08
N SER A 560 7.81 0.25 45.61
CA SER A 560 7.17 -0.83 46.35
C SER A 560 8.07 -2.06 46.51
N ILE A 561 8.73 -2.49 45.43
CA ILE A 561 9.52 -3.74 45.44
C ILE A 561 10.91 -3.55 46.04
N VAL A 562 11.60 -2.46 45.72
CA VAL A 562 13.02 -2.25 46.07
C VAL A 562 13.18 -1.48 47.38
N LEU A 563 12.36 -0.44 47.61
CA LEU A 563 12.45 0.38 48.82
C LEU A 563 11.56 -0.14 49.96
N HIS A 564 10.72 -1.14 49.69
CA HIS A 564 9.77 -1.72 50.65
C HIS A 564 8.89 -0.67 51.35
N GLU A 565 8.56 0.40 50.63
CA GLU A 565 7.67 1.45 51.13
C GLU A 565 6.25 0.87 51.21
N HIS A 566 5.89 0.40 52.41
CA HIS A 566 4.60 -0.25 52.70
C HIS A 566 3.43 0.73 52.84
N ASP A 567 3.71 2.03 52.98
CA ASP A 567 2.72 3.09 53.16
C ASP A 567 2.63 4.05 51.95
N MET A 568 2.78 3.52 50.74
CA MET A 568 1.97 4.03 49.64
C MET A 568 0.79 3.08 49.51
N SER A 569 -0.28 3.35 50.25
CA SER A 569 -1.52 2.59 50.09
C SER A 569 -1.95 2.66 48.62
N PRO A 570 -2.16 1.52 47.94
CA PRO A 570 -2.99 1.46 46.75
C PRO A 570 -4.48 1.55 47.17
N GLY A 571 -4.78 2.54 48.01
CA GLY A 571 -6.05 2.76 48.70
C GLY A 571 -6.98 3.77 48.03
N SER A 572 -6.51 4.54 47.05
CA SER A 572 -7.35 5.29 46.10
C SER A 572 -7.29 4.72 44.67
N GLY A 573 -6.96 3.43 44.56
CA GLY A 573 -6.88 2.71 43.30
C GLY A 573 -6.97 1.20 43.44
N SER A 574 -7.62 0.68 44.49
CA SER A 574 -8.10 -0.72 44.48
C SER A 574 -9.29 -0.83 43.53
N ALA A 575 -9.00 -0.91 42.23
CA ALA A 575 -9.87 -1.54 41.25
C ALA A 575 -9.03 -2.25 40.18
N VAL A 576 -8.15 -3.16 40.60
CA VAL A 576 -7.97 -4.45 39.91
C VAL A 576 -7.86 -5.54 40.96
N THR A 577 -8.91 -5.69 41.77
CA THR A 577 -9.16 -6.95 42.47
C THR A 577 -9.87 -7.87 41.49
N ALA A 578 -9.14 -8.87 40.99
CA ALA A 578 -9.74 -10.04 40.38
C ALA A 578 -10.60 -10.75 41.45
N LYS A 579 -11.91 -10.49 41.45
CA LYS A 579 -12.88 -11.30 42.18
C LYS A 579 -13.13 -12.57 41.38
N ALA A 580 -12.80 -13.70 41.98
CA ALA A 580 -13.35 -15.00 41.59
C ALA A 580 -14.83 -15.01 42.00
N GLU A 581 -15.73 -15.11 41.02
CA GLU A 581 -17.13 -15.42 41.25
C GLU A 581 -17.31 -16.94 41.36
N THR A 582 -18.09 -17.35 42.34
CA THR A 582 -18.49 -18.74 42.59
C THR A 582 -19.66 -19.12 41.69
N PRO A 583 -19.78 -20.39 41.23
CA PRO A 583 -20.75 -20.78 40.23
C PRO A 583 -21.98 -21.45 40.86
N GLU A 584 -22.98 -20.68 41.27
CA GLU A 584 -24.32 -21.20 41.56
C GLU A 584 -25.35 -20.18 41.05
N ASP A 585 -25.66 -20.24 39.73
CA ASP A 585 -27.00 -19.93 39.15
C ASP A 585 -27.00 -19.83 37.61
N LEU A 586 -26.37 -20.78 36.91
CA LEU A 586 -26.59 -20.97 35.46
C LEU A 586 -26.84 -22.44 35.13
N LYS A 587 -28.00 -22.96 35.55
CA LYS A 587 -28.58 -24.16 34.94
C LYS A 587 -29.27 -23.75 33.64
N GLY A 588 -28.75 -24.17 32.49
CA GLY A 588 -29.55 -24.14 31.26
C GLY A 588 -28.85 -24.22 29.90
N TYR A 589 -27.53 -24.08 29.80
CA TYR A 589 -26.84 -24.16 28.50
C TYR A 589 -25.50 -24.89 28.61
N GLU A 590 -25.23 -25.79 27.68
CA GLU A 590 -23.94 -26.49 27.53
C GLU A 590 -22.93 -25.51 26.90
N VAL A 591 -21.94 -25.11 27.69
CA VAL A 591 -20.78 -24.31 27.26
C VAL A 591 -19.54 -25.11 27.63
N ILE A 592 -18.67 -25.38 26.65
CA ILE A 592 -17.35 -25.97 26.88
C ILE A 592 -16.41 -24.82 27.27
N ASP A 593 -16.19 -24.65 28.57
CA ASP A 593 -15.23 -23.69 29.15
C ASP A 593 -13.79 -24.22 29.08
N VAL A 594 -12.85 -23.33 28.73
CA VAL A 594 -11.42 -23.54 29.00
C VAL A 594 -10.92 -22.35 29.83
N ASN A 595 -10.75 -22.59 31.13
CA ASN A 595 -10.23 -21.64 32.12
C ASN A 595 -8.69 -21.60 32.09
N VAL A 596 -8.10 -20.40 32.04
CA VAL A 596 -6.64 -20.18 32.11
C VAL A 596 -6.29 -19.72 33.52
N THR A 597 -5.66 -20.58 34.33
CA THR A 597 -5.18 -20.22 35.67
C THR A 597 -3.69 -20.52 35.83
N HIS A 598 -2.95 -19.46 36.21
CA HIS A 598 -1.53 -19.39 36.60
C HIS A 598 -0.44 -19.33 35.52
N VAL A 599 0.21 -18.17 35.43
CA VAL A 599 1.54 -17.96 34.82
C VAL A 599 2.52 -17.58 35.93
N LYS A 600 3.59 -18.35 36.12
CA LYS A 600 4.77 -17.95 36.90
C LYS A 600 6.00 -18.08 36.00
N SER A 601 6.72 -16.98 35.77
CA SER A 601 7.93 -16.94 34.95
C SER A 601 9.18 -16.89 35.84
N VAL A 602 10.19 -17.71 35.53
CA VAL A 602 11.56 -17.57 36.10
C VAL A 602 12.63 -17.57 34.99
N ALA A 603 12.26 -17.33 33.72
CA ALA A 603 13.23 -17.33 32.63
C ALA A 603 12.91 -16.31 31.51
N ALA A 604 12.35 -15.14 31.87
CA ALA A 604 11.98 -14.09 30.91
C ALA A 604 13.08 -13.03 30.64
N ASP A 605 14.13 -12.97 31.46
CA ASP A 605 15.07 -11.82 31.44
C ASP A 605 16.12 -11.81 30.32
N LYS A 606 16.23 -12.87 29.49
CA LYS A 606 17.27 -12.92 28.44
C LYS A 606 16.78 -12.71 27.00
N LEU A 607 15.48 -12.71 26.74
CA LEU A 607 14.97 -12.78 25.36
C LEU A 607 13.93 -11.71 25.00
N GLY A 608 13.48 -10.86 25.92
CA GLY A 608 12.68 -9.67 25.58
C GLY A 608 11.40 -9.95 24.77
N MET A 609 10.70 -11.04 25.07
CA MET A 609 9.42 -11.39 24.44
C MET A 609 8.34 -11.57 25.51
N ASP A 610 7.17 -10.93 25.31
CA ASP A 610 6.00 -11.06 26.18
C ASP A 610 5.03 -12.15 25.70
N LEU A 611 4.64 -13.00 26.67
CA LEU A 611 3.53 -13.96 26.78
C LEU A 611 3.40 -15.15 25.78
N TYR A 612 3.54 -16.35 26.35
CA TYR A 612 3.22 -17.64 25.75
C TYR A 612 2.00 -18.26 26.45
N MET A 613 1.08 -18.85 25.68
CA MET A 613 -0.01 -19.66 26.22
C MET A 613 0.46 -21.13 26.32
N GLN A 614 0.32 -21.75 27.50
CA GLN A 614 0.68 -23.15 27.72
C GLN A 614 -0.57 -24.03 27.74
N LYS A 615 -0.58 -25.09 26.91
CA LYS A 615 -1.51 -26.22 27.03
C LYS A 615 -0.70 -27.51 27.00
N GLY A 616 -0.52 -28.15 28.16
CA GLY A 616 0.40 -29.29 28.31
C GLY A 616 1.88 -28.88 28.28
N ASN A 617 2.74 -29.69 27.65
CA ASN A 617 4.20 -29.44 27.55
C ASN A 617 4.63 -28.54 26.37
N ASN A 618 3.68 -27.92 25.65
CA ASN A 618 3.97 -27.16 24.44
C ASN A 618 3.67 -25.66 24.60
N TYR A 619 4.48 -24.84 23.92
CA TYR A 619 4.38 -23.38 23.83
C TYR A 619 3.89 -22.97 22.44
N TYR A 620 3.02 -21.95 22.35
CA TYR A 620 2.52 -21.38 21.09
C TYR A 620 2.80 -19.87 21.01
N THR A 621 3.06 -19.37 19.81
CA THR A 621 3.23 -17.94 19.50
C THR A 621 2.08 -17.48 18.60
N VAL A 622 1.39 -16.38 18.95
CA VAL A 622 0.33 -15.77 18.14
C VAL A 622 0.68 -14.28 17.95
N ASP A 623 0.38 -13.76 16.77
CA ASP A 623 0.55 -12.36 16.41
C ASP A 623 -0.31 -11.43 17.29
N LYS A 624 0.20 -10.25 17.65
CA LYS A 624 -0.42 -9.32 18.62
C LYS A 624 -1.72 -8.67 18.11
N ASP A 625 -2.00 -8.77 16.81
CA ASP A 625 -3.15 -8.10 16.16
C ASP A 625 -4.38 -9.00 15.92
N VAL A 626 -4.37 -10.22 16.47
CA VAL A 626 -5.49 -11.17 16.27
C VAL A 626 -6.55 -10.99 17.35
N GLN A 627 -7.75 -10.51 16.97
CA GLN A 627 -8.88 -10.38 17.89
C GLN A 627 -9.37 -11.77 18.39
N PRO A 628 -9.80 -11.87 19.67
CA PRO A 628 -10.43 -13.09 20.19
C PRO A 628 -11.66 -13.49 19.35
N GLY A 629 -11.65 -14.69 18.77
CA GLY A 629 -12.74 -15.20 17.94
C GLY A 629 -12.55 -15.04 16.41
N ALA A 630 -11.43 -14.45 15.96
CA ALA A 630 -11.11 -14.44 14.54
C ALA A 630 -10.80 -15.87 14.03
N LYS A 631 -11.61 -16.36 13.07
CA LYS A 631 -11.28 -17.57 12.32
C LYS A 631 -10.14 -17.25 11.35
N ILE A 632 -8.90 -17.48 11.77
CA ILE A 632 -7.77 -17.48 10.85
C ILE A 632 -7.70 -18.86 10.21
N ARG A 633 -8.06 -18.95 8.94
CA ARG A 633 -7.80 -20.13 8.11
C ARG A 633 -6.43 -19.94 7.47
N ILE A 634 -5.42 -20.66 7.97
CA ILE A 634 -4.11 -20.81 7.32
C ILE A 634 -4.21 -22.10 6.50
N GLU A 635 -4.64 -21.97 5.24
CA GLU A 635 -5.05 -23.14 4.45
C GLU A 635 -3.90 -23.86 3.74
N SER A 636 -2.70 -23.28 3.64
CA SER A 636 -1.65 -23.90 2.79
C SER A 636 -0.22 -23.43 3.09
N LEU A 637 0.71 -24.37 3.00
CA LEU A 637 2.17 -24.22 3.08
C LEU A 637 2.82 -24.97 1.91
N LEU A 638 3.98 -24.52 1.46
CA LEU A 638 4.89 -25.33 0.64
C LEU A 638 6.22 -25.52 1.36
N LEU A 639 6.64 -26.78 1.50
CA LEU A 639 7.90 -27.20 2.09
C LEU A 639 8.84 -27.66 0.98
N PHE A 640 10.05 -27.11 0.92
CA PHE A 640 11.07 -27.48 -0.08
C PHE A 640 12.22 -28.22 0.60
N GLY A 641 12.62 -29.38 0.07
CA GLY A 641 13.75 -30.18 0.58
C GLY A 641 13.40 -31.56 1.14
N VAL A 642 12.12 -31.94 1.26
CA VAL A 642 11.71 -33.22 1.85
C VAL A 642 10.88 -34.05 0.87
N ARG A 643 11.32 -35.29 0.59
CA ARG A 643 10.71 -36.19 -0.42
C ARG A 643 9.52 -36.98 0.12
N ASP A 644 9.55 -37.37 1.38
CA ASP A 644 8.50 -38.17 2.02
C ASP A 644 8.48 -37.89 3.54
N ILE A 645 7.35 -37.41 4.07
CA ILE A 645 7.06 -37.36 5.52
C ILE A 645 6.14 -38.54 5.92
N MET A 646 5.85 -39.42 4.97
CA MET A 646 4.79 -40.44 5.08
C MET A 646 5.27 -41.82 5.54
N ASP A 647 6.58 -42.02 5.73
CA ASP A 647 7.15 -43.24 6.35
C ASP A 647 7.52 -43.02 7.83
#